data_AF-A0A3A4PMY5-F1
#
_entry.id   AF-A0A3A4PMY5-F1
#
_cell.length_a   1.000
_cell.length_b   1.000
_cell.length_c   1.000
_cell.angle_alpha   90.00
_cell.angle_beta   90.00
_cell.angle_gamma   90.00
#
_symmetry.space_group_name_H-M   'P 1'
#
loop_
_entity.id
_entity.type
_entity.pdbx_description
1 polymer ?
#
loop_
_entity_poly.entity_id
_entity_poly.type
_entity_poly.pdbx_seq_one_letter_code
_entity_poly.pdbx_strand_id
1 'polypeptide(L)'
;MLRTSVQTVINIVVIVLVIGAMALGALALIPSSNPAGPLLGKLLSAKGNLSGLLANLDPAELAEAMRNNPDMMGDLIVALGEDGAALIAQAINENPEFIAALIASLDPATLAYALNDPASAAFTTELMGYLDPEAIAGIVNEVGPFAAELLGYLDPAVVAGAVNANGEFLTAATAAMDPAVMAGAVNANGSFVGALIGFLDPTVLAAAVNGNPSMVGDLLGYLDTAVVAAVINDNGSFVTRIMRYLDPQVLTAGMNAHPTFLSRMMGYLNPAVIAGVLNANSGSTADLVNNLSDELLRNVLALTAHDPAWINGLIQRLDPAVVVAMMNNSSTFTSGLVNSLDPAWAAGIANANPDLVFQVMDAVSPELVATMANNRNILTRVLPLIDTVSLGAALGENTDFVTRLLPLLDPALAEITSRALEGNPELAKAMLANLDGAQIAGALAQAPSFLSGLVGGLSPGFVAAALKGSNDNPQLLINLTNSLDASAVSRALDLSGTFVPTLLALLPPGVAAKAAQALNANPAMLDTVLSTADPTVLAGILNSGAADALIAGLIPLLDEGAAQAIANGVNTDAAQPAAQSMIRSLIMASDAEVMADAINSNPDFVAGMLKNLSETAAAAIADGMNANPATATTVARYLDGTTSRRIAEALNANTAIIRPLIQNLSPQVGRAIAEGLNQNTTDMTSQLMGALSDQVGIELAGGLADNPELITTLLPRLDANTAHEVAMGLNENAAPGGGGFLQAMVEGTSPELTQVIVNTLNTAPYNMDAFLSTLIQNLNADTAAAVAHGLGGNPALVENVLNHLDGTVMAGGLNANEAWLTALVGELDAGALAGALNSALGTAGGQSFVTGLLSTLDGGIVAEALNANPGLTRELMNAGGSIGLGSTLHDLLADAGAGAPGGFLTELIGGLNGTMMARVLENAASGATLTAAERARLPFQSVDGNGYTMLKVTWFYVFLQADTFLGLQRGWAWSNIEGAEPYHWSGSAVVPP
;
A
#
# COMPACT_ATOMS: atom_id res chain seq x y z
N MET A 1 49.09 -7.37 -26.82
CA MET A 1 49.80 -8.40 -26.03
C MET A 1 50.48 -9.44 -26.90
N LEU A 2 49.72 -10.19 -27.72
CA LEU A 2 50.28 -11.19 -28.64
C LEU A 2 51.25 -10.60 -29.67
N ARG A 3 50.98 -9.36 -30.10
CA ARG A 3 51.72 -8.60 -31.11
C ARG A 3 53.13 -8.21 -30.73
N THR A 4 53.36 -8.00 -29.46
CA THR A 4 54.62 -7.45 -28.97
C THR A 4 55.62 -8.53 -28.64
N SER A 5 55.16 -9.69 -28.15
CA SER A 5 55.97 -10.90 -28.06
C SER A 5 56.38 -11.37 -29.45
N VAL A 6 55.44 -11.33 -30.39
CA VAL A 6 55.66 -11.50 -31.83
C VAL A 6 56.81 -10.63 -32.33
N GLN A 7 56.66 -9.30 -32.28
CA GLN A 7 57.65 -8.36 -32.82
C GLN A 7 59.00 -8.44 -32.12
N THR A 8 58.96 -8.76 -30.83
CA THR A 8 60.16 -9.09 -30.06
C THR A 8 60.87 -10.27 -30.70
N VAL A 9 60.16 -11.35 -31.04
CA VAL A 9 60.75 -12.50 -31.73
C VAL A 9 61.13 -12.18 -33.17
N ILE A 10 60.41 -11.31 -33.86
CA ILE A 10 60.81 -10.81 -35.16
C ILE A 10 62.17 -10.14 -35.06
N ASN A 11 62.29 -9.19 -34.14
CA ASN A 11 63.50 -8.41 -33.93
C ASN A 11 64.64 -9.30 -33.45
N ILE A 12 64.35 -10.28 -32.61
CA ILE A 12 65.27 -11.35 -32.22
C ILE A 12 65.74 -12.11 -33.45
N VAL A 13 64.85 -12.66 -34.27
CA VAL A 13 65.23 -13.56 -35.37
C VAL A 13 66.03 -12.78 -36.42
N VAL A 14 65.58 -11.56 -36.75
CA VAL A 14 66.33 -10.60 -37.57
C VAL A 14 67.70 -10.39 -36.97
N ILE A 15 67.80 -10.00 -35.69
CA ILE A 15 69.08 -9.73 -35.04
C ILE A 15 69.95 -10.96 -34.96
N VAL A 16 69.41 -12.13 -34.67
CA VAL A 16 70.16 -13.36 -34.48
C VAL A 16 70.73 -13.88 -35.79
N LEU A 17 70.03 -13.62 -36.90
CA LEU A 17 70.50 -13.95 -38.23
C LEU A 17 71.32 -12.83 -38.86
N VAL A 18 71.09 -11.58 -38.50
CA VAL A 18 72.05 -10.49 -38.71
C VAL A 18 73.34 -10.85 -38.03
N ILE A 19 73.29 -11.24 -36.75
CA ILE A 19 74.44 -11.62 -35.93
C ILE A 19 75.15 -12.85 -36.56
N GLY A 20 74.38 -13.86 -37.00
CA GLY A 20 74.88 -14.98 -37.78
C GLY A 20 75.53 -14.56 -39.10
N ALA A 21 74.94 -13.60 -39.81
CA ALA A 21 75.48 -13.06 -41.05
C ALA A 21 76.73 -12.19 -40.81
N MET A 22 76.85 -11.46 -39.69
CA MET A 22 78.07 -10.71 -39.33
C MET A 22 79.21 -11.66 -39.10
N ALA A 23 78.94 -12.76 -38.40
CA ALA A 23 79.92 -13.80 -38.16
C ALA A 23 80.54 -14.30 -39.47
N LEU A 24 79.72 -14.37 -40.53
CA LEU A 24 80.09 -14.91 -41.82
C LEU A 24 80.69 -13.87 -42.78
N GLY A 25 80.16 -12.66 -42.82
CA GLY A 25 80.70 -11.58 -43.64
C GLY A 25 82.03 -11.05 -43.09
N ALA A 26 82.22 -11.10 -41.77
CA ALA A 26 83.52 -10.85 -41.14
C ALA A 26 84.56 -11.88 -41.58
N LEU A 27 84.20 -13.16 -41.65
CA LEU A 27 85.13 -14.25 -41.98
C LEU A 27 85.45 -14.37 -43.47
N ALA A 28 84.57 -13.88 -44.34
CA ALA A 28 84.92 -13.64 -45.74
C ALA A 28 86.12 -12.69 -45.92
N LEU A 29 86.49 -11.94 -44.86
CA LEU A 29 87.66 -11.07 -44.85
C LEU A 29 88.97 -11.78 -44.47
N ILE A 30 88.96 -13.07 -44.09
CA ILE A 30 90.18 -13.79 -43.71
C ILE A 30 90.53 -14.91 -44.71
N PRO A 31 91.63 -14.77 -45.47
CA PRO A 31 92.45 -15.91 -45.83
C PRO A 31 93.29 -16.33 -44.61
N SER A 32 93.31 -17.64 -44.35
CA SER A 32 94.14 -18.29 -43.35
C SER A 32 95.47 -17.56 -43.08
N SER A 33 95.61 -17.06 -41.84
CA SER A 33 96.86 -16.71 -41.15
C SER A 33 98.00 -16.14 -42.03
N ASN A 34 97.98 -14.83 -42.32
CA ASN A 34 99.13 -14.13 -42.92
C ASN A 34 99.25 -12.65 -42.47
N PRO A 35 100.45 -12.05 -42.31
CA PRO A 35 100.65 -10.68 -41.83
C PRO A 35 100.30 -9.59 -42.86
N ALA A 36 99.61 -9.94 -43.95
CA ALA A 36 99.06 -9.02 -44.93
C ALA A 36 97.66 -8.48 -44.57
N GLY A 37 97.12 -8.87 -43.40
CA GLY A 37 95.76 -8.54 -42.93
C GLY A 37 95.32 -7.08 -43.12
N PRO A 38 96.15 -6.06 -42.82
CA PRO A 38 95.74 -4.66 -43.01
C PRO A 38 95.66 -4.21 -44.48
N LEU A 39 96.37 -4.87 -45.39
CA LEU A 39 96.48 -4.52 -46.81
C LEU A 39 95.42 -5.27 -47.64
N LEU A 40 95.15 -6.53 -47.28
CA LEU A 40 94.00 -7.29 -47.76
C LEU A 40 92.69 -6.74 -47.19
N GLY A 41 92.66 -6.33 -45.92
CA GLY A 41 91.53 -5.59 -45.34
C GLY A 41 91.20 -4.32 -46.14
N LYS A 42 92.21 -3.58 -46.63
CA LYS A 42 92.03 -2.41 -47.51
C LYS A 42 91.66 -2.74 -48.97
N LEU A 43 91.99 -3.93 -49.46
CA LEU A 43 91.64 -4.41 -50.81
C LEU A 43 90.25 -5.05 -50.85
N LEU A 44 89.84 -5.67 -49.73
CA LEU A 44 88.52 -6.23 -49.47
C LEU A 44 87.54 -5.14 -49.04
N SER A 45 88.01 -4.03 -48.45
CA SER A 45 87.21 -2.82 -48.23
C SER A 45 86.95 -2.01 -49.50
N ALA A 46 87.49 -2.43 -50.66
CA ALA A 46 87.18 -1.78 -51.93
C ALA A 46 85.78 -2.17 -52.39
N LYS A 47 84.91 -1.17 -52.55
CA LYS A 47 83.49 -1.28 -52.91
C LYS A 47 83.27 -2.32 -54.03
N GLY A 48 82.67 -3.47 -53.69
CA GLY A 48 82.25 -4.53 -54.63
C GLY A 48 83.11 -5.82 -54.69
N ASN A 49 84.33 -5.85 -54.14
CA ASN A 49 85.20 -7.05 -54.20
C ASN A 49 84.77 -8.15 -53.23
N LEU A 50 84.28 -7.79 -52.04
CA LEU A 50 83.86 -8.74 -51.01
C LEU A 50 82.64 -9.56 -51.47
N SER A 51 81.68 -8.87 -52.09
CA SER A 51 80.47 -9.44 -52.68
C SER A 51 80.78 -10.46 -53.79
N GLY A 52 81.69 -10.11 -54.71
CA GLY A 52 82.13 -11.03 -55.76
C GLY A 52 82.90 -12.26 -55.27
N LEU A 53 83.57 -12.20 -54.13
CA LEU A 53 84.23 -13.35 -53.51
C LEU A 53 83.23 -14.30 -52.86
N LEU A 54 82.26 -13.76 -52.12
CA LEU A 54 81.18 -14.53 -51.49
C LEU A 54 80.40 -15.37 -52.51
N ALA A 55 80.07 -14.79 -53.66
CA ALA A 55 79.37 -15.49 -54.73
C ALA A 55 80.09 -16.74 -55.30
N ASN A 56 81.37 -16.96 -54.96
CA ASN A 56 82.20 -18.05 -55.48
C ASN A 56 82.69 -19.04 -54.40
N LEU A 57 82.32 -18.85 -53.13
CA LEU A 57 82.70 -19.76 -52.05
C LEU A 57 81.66 -20.89 -51.89
N ASP A 58 82.08 -22.04 -51.36
CA ASP A 58 81.16 -23.10 -50.93
C ASP A 58 80.70 -22.82 -49.48
N PRO A 59 79.40 -22.58 -49.25
CA PRO A 59 78.86 -22.33 -47.92
C PRO A 59 79.11 -23.47 -46.92
N ALA A 60 79.08 -24.73 -47.36
CA ALA A 60 79.22 -25.88 -46.46
C ALA A 60 80.67 -26.06 -45.97
N GLU A 61 81.64 -25.85 -46.85
CA GLU A 61 83.08 -25.93 -46.51
C GLU A 61 83.47 -24.83 -45.52
N LEU A 62 82.92 -23.62 -45.70
CA LEU A 62 83.15 -22.50 -44.79
C LEU A 62 82.51 -22.75 -43.42
N ALA A 63 81.31 -23.32 -43.36
CA ALA A 63 80.67 -23.72 -42.11
C ALA A 63 81.47 -24.80 -41.35
N GLU A 64 82.05 -25.77 -42.06
CA GLU A 64 82.92 -26.79 -41.48
C GLU A 64 84.22 -26.19 -40.90
N ALA A 65 84.83 -25.23 -41.61
CA ALA A 65 86.00 -24.50 -41.12
C ALA A 65 85.73 -23.75 -39.81
N MET A 66 84.52 -23.22 -39.64
CA MET A 66 84.07 -22.52 -38.44
C MET A 66 83.84 -23.45 -37.25
N ARG A 67 83.21 -24.60 -37.47
CA ARG A 67 83.01 -25.61 -36.42
C ARG A 67 84.34 -26.05 -35.80
N ASN A 68 85.41 -26.04 -36.59
CA ASN A 68 86.74 -26.41 -36.14
C ASN A 68 87.52 -25.27 -35.43
N ASN A 69 87.03 -24.02 -35.45
CA ASN A 69 87.72 -22.85 -34.87
C ASN A 69 86.73 -21.87 -34.21
N PRO A 70 86.16 -22.21 -33.04
CA PRO A 70 85.08 -21.43 -32.40
C PRO A 70 85.51 -20.02 -31.92
N ASP A 71 86.75 -19.83 -31.48
CA ASP A 71 87.24 -18.55 -30.93
C ASP A 71 87.57 -17.50 -32.02
N MET A 72 87.75 -17.96 -33.26
CA MET A 72 88.14 -17.12 -34.41
C MET A 72 87.14 -15.98 -34.66
N MET A 73 85.89 -16.19 -34.27
CA MET A 73 84.82 -15.20 -34.42
C MET A 73 85.00 -13.98 -33.53
N GLY A 74 85.25 -14.20 -32.23
CA GLY A 74 85.40 -13.13 -31.25
C GLY A 74 86.60 -12.24 -31.56
N ASP A 75 87.73 -12.86 -31.93
CA ASP A 75 88.95 -12.15 -32.31
C ASP A 75 88.75 -11.25 -33.54
N LEU A 76 87.91 -11.69 -34.48
CA LEU A 76 87.65 -10.98 -35.72
C LEU A 76 86.71 -9.79 -35.54
N ILE A 77 85.68 -9.95 -34.71
CA ILE A 77 84.78 -8.86 -34.33
C ILE A 77 85.58 -7.73 -33.66
N VAL A 78 86.51 -8.09 -32.76
CA VAL A 78 87.43 -7.14 -32.11
C VAL A 78 88.37 -6.47 -33.13
N ALA A 79 88.81 -7.20 -34.16
CA ALA A 79 89.75 -6.69 -35.16
C ALA A 79 89.11 -5.75 -36.20
N LEU A 80 87.82 -5.92 -36.51
CA LEU A 80 87.14 -5.17 -37.56
C LEU A 80 86.59 -3.81 -37.11
N GLY A 81 86.16 -3.69 -35.85
CA GLY A 81 85.66 -2.42 -35.28
C GLY A 81 84.53 -1.75 -36.08
N GLU A 82 84.22 -0.49 -35.79
CA GLU A 82 83.06 0.21 -36.39
C GLU A 82 83.10 0.32 -37.93
N ASP A 83 84.30 0.52 -38.50
CA ASP A 83 84.49 0.63 -39.96
C ASP A 83 84.24 -0.70 -40.69
N GLY A 84 84.47 -1.83 -40.02
CA GLY A 84 84.24 -3.16 -40.58
C GLY A 84 82.76 -3.52 -40.71
N ALA A 85 81.91 -2.95 -39.85
CA ALA A 85 80.48 -3.19 -39.87
C ALA A 85 79.88 -2.78 -41.24
N ALA A 86 80.12 -1.56 -41.73
CA ALA A 86 79.54 -1.11 -43.00
C ALA A 86 79.92 -1.98 -44.21
N LEU A 87 81.16 -2.50 -44.25
CA LEU A 87 81.64 -3.36 -45.34
C LEU A 87 80.99 -4.75 -45.33
N ILE A 88 80.84 -5.32 -44.13
CA ILE A 88 80.17 -6.59 -43.92
C ILE A 88 78.69 -6.47 -44.28
N ALA A 89 78.03 -5.38 -43.84
CA ALA A 89 76.65 -5.13 -44.18
C ALA A 89 76.43 -5.07 -45.69
N GLN A 90 77.28 -4.34 -46.41
CA GLN A 90 77.20 -4.27 -47.87
C GLN A 90 77.29 -5.66 -48.52
N ALA A 91 78.24 -6.49 -48.09
CA ALA A 91 78.41 -7.82 -48.64
C ALA A 91 77.22 -8.74 -48.35
N ILE A 92 76.62 -8.64 -47.16
CA ILE A 92 75.41 -9.38 -46.81
C ILE A 92 74.23 -8.93 -47.68
N ASN A 93 74.02 -7.61 -47.80
CA ASN A 93 72.92 -7.03 -48.57
C ASN A 93 72.97 -7.43 -50.05
N GLU A 94 74.18 -7.58 -50.61
CA GLU A 94 74.38 -7.97 -52.01
C GLU A 94 74.33 -9.49 -52.24
N ASN A 95 74.42 -10.34 -51.20
CA ASN A 95 74.53 -11.81 -51.33
C ASN A 95 73.62 -12.62 -50.37
N PRO A 96 72.30 -12.37 -50.30
CA PRO A 96 71.42 -13.02 -49.33
C PRO A 96 71.35 -14.55 -49.46
N GLU A 97 71.21 -15.11 -50.67
CA GLU A 97 71.10 -16.57 -50.87
C GLU A 97 72.34 -17.34 -50.40
N PHE A 98 73.53 -16.79 -50.68
CA PHE A 98 74.79 -17.39 -50.23
C PHE A 98 74.88 -17.42 -48.70
N ILE A 99 74.51 -16.30 -48.07
CA ILE A 99 74.51 -16.19 -46.60
C ILE A 99 73.48 -17.15 -46.00
N ALA A 100 72.31 -17.31 -46.58
CA ALA A 100 71.31 -18.28 -46.15
C ALA A 100 71.83 -19.73 -46.21
N ALA A 101 72.43 -20.14 -47.34
CA ALA A 101 73.01 -21.48 -47.48
C ALA A 101 74.15 -21.77 -46.49
N LEU A 102 74.93 -20.74 -46.17
CA LEU A 102 76.04 -20.79 -45.21
C LEU A 102 75.52 -20.97 -43.79
N ILE A 103 74.56 -20.14 -43.39
CA ILE A 103 73.88 -20.22 -42.10
C ILE A 103 73.25 -21.61 -41.91
N ALA A 104 72.56 -22.15 -42.93
CA ALA A 104 71.94 -23.47 -42.87
C ALA A 104 72.93 -24.63 -42.63
N SER A 105 74.23 -24.41 -42.86
CA SER A 105 75.28 -25.41 -42.69
C SER A 105 76.03 -25.29 -41.36
N LEU A 106 75.79 -24.22 -40.59
CA LEU A 106 76.46 -23.98 -39.30
C LEU A 106 75.92 -24.84 -38.15
N ASP A 107 76.70 -24.92 -37.08
CA ASP A 107 76.22 -25.38 -35.77
C ASP A 107 75.70 -24.19 -34.93
N PRO A 108 74.42 -24.18 -34.53
CA PRO A 108 73.82 -23.07 -33.77
C PRO A 108 74.51 -22.80 -32.42
N ALA A 109 74.95 -23.83 -31.71
CA ALA A 109 75.57 -23.68 -30.38
C ALA A 109 76.94 -22.96 -30.47
N THR A 110 77.75 -23.34 -31.45
CA THR A 110 79.04 -22.70 -31.73
C THR A 110 78.88 -21.22 -32.07
N LEU A 111 77.88 -20.88 -32.87
CA LEU A 111 77.59 -19.49 -33.20
C LEU A 111 77.16 -18.72 -31.95
N ALA A 112 76.18 -19.22 -31.19
CA ALA A 112 75.67 -18.56 -29.99
C ALA A 112 76.75 -18.21 -28.96
N TYR A 113 77.77 -19.06 -28.77
CA TYR A 113 78.89 -18.79 -27.87
C TYR A 113 79.59 -17.46 -28.20
N ALA A 114 79.86 -17.20 -29.48
CA ALA A 114 80.46 -15.94 -29.92
C ALA A 114 79.51 -14.74 -29.83
N LEU A 115 78.19 -14.98 -29.99
CA LEU A 115 77.18 -13.94 -29.98
C LEU A 115 76.83 -13.45 -28.57
N ASN A 116 77.01 -14.32 -27.57
CA ASN A 116 76.76 -13.99 -26.17
C ASN A 116 77.88 -13.14 -25.53
N ASP A 117 78.96 -12.86 -26.25
CA ASP A 117 80.01 -11.95 -25.79
C ASP A 117 79.52 -10.48 -25.85
N PRO A 118 79.54 -9.73 -24.73
CA PRO A 118 79.20 -8.30 -24.72
C PRO A 118 79.97 -7.44 -25.74
N ALA A 119 81.20 -7.81 -26.11
CA ALA A 119 81.97 -7.11 -27.13
C ALA A 119 81.36 -7.26 -28.54
N SER A 120 80.76 -8.43 -28.82
CA SER A 120 80.03 -8.69 -30.06
C SER A 120 78.76 -7.82 -30.16
N ALA A 121 78.11 -7.53 -29.04
CA ALA A 121 76.87 -6.75 -28.99
C ALA A 121 76.99 -5.30 -29.51
N ALA A 122 78.11 -4.64 -29.21
CA ALA A 122 78.37 -3.27 -29.66
C ALA A 122 78.57 -3.20 -31.18
N PHE A 123 79.40 -4.10 -31.71
CA PHE A 123 79.63 -4.25 -33.15
C PHE A 123 78.35 -4.63 -33.90
N THR A 124 77.52 -5.50 -33.30
CA THR A 124 76.19 -5.86 -33.83
C THR A 124 75.26 -4.66 -33.95
N THR A 125 75.31 -3.77 -32.97
CA THR A 125 74.49 -2.56 -32.97
C THR A 125 74.84 -1.65 -34.14
N GLU A 126 76.13 -1.48 -34.44
CA GLU A 126 76.60 -0.65 -35.54
C GLU A 126 76.33 -1.27 -36.91
N LEU A 127 76.52 -2.59 -37.03
CA LEU A 127 76.24 -3.31 -38.27
C LEU A 127 74.79 -3.17 -38.72
N MET A 128 73.85 -3.31 -37.80
CA MET A 128 72.44 -3.15 -38.11
C MET A 128 72.10 -1.79 -38.70
N GLY A 129 72.86 -0.74 -38.37
CA GLY A 129 72.70 0.58 -38.98
C GLY A 129 72.99 0.62 -40.49
N TYR A 130 73.66 -0.39 -41.05
CA TYR A 130 74.07 -0.47 -42.45
C TYR A 130 73.40 -1.60 -43.25
N LEU A 131 72.70 -2.51 -42.58
CA LEU A 131 72.06 -3.63 -43.23
C LEU A 131 70.77 -3.23 -43.95
N ASP A 132 70.51 -3.90 -45.07
CA ASP A 132 69.27 -3.80 -45.81
C ASP A 132 68.24 -4.71 -45.12
N PRO A 133 67.16 -4.13 -44.56
CA PRO A 133 66.14 -4.89 -43.86
C PRO A 133 65.48 -5.97 -44.72
N GLU A 134 65.31 -5.75 -46.03
CA GLU A 134 64.68 -6.72 -46.94
C GLU A 134 65.59 -7.92 -47.22
N ALA A 135 66.89 -7.66 -47.46
CA ALA A 135 67.88 -8.70 -47.74
C ALA A 135 68.04 -9.65 -46.53
N ILE A 136 68.09 -9.07 -45.33
CA ILE A 136 68.14 -9.83 -44.09
C ILE A 136 66.85 -10.63 -43.87
N ALA A 137 65.68 -10.05 -44.09
CA ALA A 137 64.41 -10.77 -44.01
C ALA A 137 64.37 -11.97 -44.97
N GLY A 138 64.88 -11.81 -46.19
CA GLY A 138 65.02 -12.89 -47.17
C GLY A 138 65.88 -14.04 -46.66
N ILE A 139 67.08 -13.73 -46.15
CA ILE A 139 67.98 -14.72 -45.52
C ILE A 139 67.23 -15.49 -44.43
N VAL A 140 66.53 -14.76 -43.55
CA VAL A 140 65.80 -15.35 -42.44
C VAL A 140 64.75 -16.34 -42.89
N ASN A 141 63.97 -15.98 -43.90
CA ASN A 141 62.90 -16.82 -44.40
C ASN A 141 63.41 -18.16 -44.92
N GLU A 142 64.64 -18.20 -45.44
CA GLU A 142 65.28 -19.43 -45.93
C GLU A 142 65.87 -20.32 -44.82
N VAL A 143 66.28 -19.73 -43.69
CA VAL A 143 67.01 -20.44 -42.61
C VAL A 143 66.21 -20.62 -41.32
N GLY A 144 64.88 -20.54 -41.39
CA GLY A 144 63.99 -20.57 -40.24
C GLY A 144 64.27 -21.63 -39.17
N PRO A 145 64.45 -22.92 -39.53
CA PRO A 145 64.76 -23.98 -38.54
C PRO A 145 66.08 -23.74 -37.78
N PHE A 146 67.13 -23.32 -38.50
CA PHE A 146 68.42 -22.98 -37.90
C PHE A 146 68.27 -21.80 -36.93
N ALA A 147 67.54 -20.77 -37.36
CA ALA A 147 67.26 -19.61 -36.54
C ALA A 147 66.57 -20.00 -35.24
N ALA A 148 65.53 -20.84 -35.31
CA ALA A 148 64.83 -21.34 -34.14
C ALA A 148 65.76 -22.13 -33.19
N GLU A 149 66.69 -22.93 -33.70
CA GLU A 149 67.64 -23.66 -32.84
C GLU A 149 68.67 -22.73 -32.18
N LEU A 150 69.18 -21.74 -32.93
CA LEU A 150 70.15 -20.75 -32.44
C LEU A 150 69.63 -19.95 -31.25
N LEU A 151 68.35 -19.58 -31.27
CA LEU A 151 67.69 -18.86 -30.18
C LEU A 151 67.74 -19.60 -28.84
N GLY A 152 67.75 -20.93 -28.85
CA GLY A 152 67.82 -21.73 -27.63
C GLY A 152 69.15 -21.57 -26.87
N TYR A 153 70.20 -21.05 -27.53
CA TYR A 153 71.55 -20.95 -26.99
C TYR A 153 71.99 -19.51 -26.66
N LEU A 154 71.18 -18.50 -26.99
CA LEU A 154 71.56 -17.11 -26.84
C LEU A 154 71.28 -16.56 -25.43
N ASP A 155 72.04 -15.52 -25.05
CA ASP A 155 71.83 -14.72 -23.86
C ASP A 155 70.78 -13.64 -24.16
N PRO A 156 69.64 -13.66 -23.47
CA PRO A 156 68.59 -12.67 -23.66
C PRO A 156 69.07 -11.23 -23.42
N ALA A 157 69.95 -10.96 -22.45
CA ALA A 157 70.38 -9.60 -22.15
C ALA A 157 71.16 -8.96 -23.31
N VAL A 158 72.02 -9.75 -23.98
CA VAL A 158 72.81 -9.32 -25.13
C VAL A 158 71.91 -9.01 -26.33
N VAL A 159 70.99 -9.91 -26.64
CA VAL A 159 70.02 -9.72 -27.73
C VAL A 159 69.13 -8.50 -27.47
N ALA A 160 68.72 -8.24 -26.22
CA ALA A 160 67.92 -7.06 -25.91
C ALA A 160 68.66 -5.74 -26.13
N GLY A 161 69.96 -5.68 -25.81
CA GLY A 161 70.78 -4.50 -26.06
C GLY A 161 70.80 -4.13 -27.55
N ALA A 162 70.99 -5.14 -28.41
CA ALA A 162 70.94 -4.99 -29.85
C ALA A 162 69.54 -4.56 -30.35
N VAL A 163 68.46 -5.18 -29.85
CA VAL A 163 67.08 -4.84 -30.21
C VAL A 163 66.76 -3.39 -29.87
N ASN A 164 67.09 -2.95 -28.65
CA ASN A 164 66.73 -1.62 -28.17
C ASN A 164 67.42 -0.49 -28.94
N ALA A 165 68.58 -0.76 -29.55
CA ALA A 165 69.34 0.23 -30.30
C ALA A 165 68.90 0.39 -31.78
N ASN A 166 68.09 -0.53 -32.33
CA ASN A 166 67.90 -0.65 -33.79
C ASN A 166 66.44 -0.60 -34.28
N GLY A 167 65.58 0.17 -33.62
CA GLY A 167 64.13 0.19 -33.87
C GLY A 167 63.69 0.41 -35.33
N GLU A 168 64.34 1.30 -36.09
CA GLU A 168 63.96 1.59 -37.48
C GLU A 168 64.24 0.41 -38.43
N PHE A 169 65.47 -0.13 -38.35
CA PHE A 169 65.87 -1.31 -39.11
C PHE A 169 64.94 -2.49 -38.82
N LEU A 170 64.66 -2.71 -37.55
CA LEU A 170 63.75 -3.75 -37.08
C LEU A 170 62.33 -3.60 -37.64
N THR A 171 61.81 -2.37 -37.68
CA THR A 171 60.50 -2.07 -38.27
C THR A 171 60.46 -2.45 -39.75
N ALA A 172 61.49 -2.10 -40.52
CA ALA A 172 61.55 -2.41 -41.94
C ALA A 172 61.78 -3.91 -42.22
N ALA A 173 62.64 -4.58 -41.44
CA ALA A 173 62.93 -6.00 -41.62
C ALA A 173 61.69 -6.84 -41.30
N THR A 174 60.94 -6.45 -40.26
CA THR A 174 59.66 -7.07 -39.91
C THR A 174 58.69 -7.07 -41.10
N ALA A 175 58.65 -6.01 -41.90
CA ALA A 175 57.72 -5.89 -43.02
C ALA A 175 57.94 -6.96 -44.11
N ALA A 176 59.18 -7.44 -44.24
CA ALA A 176 59.63 -8.29 -45.36
C ALA A 176 59.77 -9.79 -45.02
N MET A 177 59.62 -10.16 -43.75
CA MET A 177 59.78 -11.53 -43.30
C MET A 177 58.53 -12.39 -43.51
N ASP A 178 58.70 -13.72 -43.48
CA ASP A 178 57.62 -14.70 -43.51
C ASP A 178 57.06 -14.93 -42.09
N PRO A 179 55.76 -14.64 -41.86
CA PRO A 179 55.11 -14.91 -40.57
C PRO A 179 55.26 -16.37 -40.09
N ALA A 180 55.27 -17.37 -40.97
CA ALA A 180 55.39 -18.76 -40.55
C ALA A 180 56.75 -19.07 -39.92
N VAL A 181 57.82 -18.49 -40.47
CA VAL A 181 59.19 -18.66 -39.97
C VAL A 181 59.35 -18.01 -38.59
N MET A 182 58.82 -16.80 -38.44
CA MET A 182 58.78 -16.09 -37.16
C MET A 182 58.06 -16.91 -36.10
N ALA A 183 56.87 -17.43 -36.40
CA ALA A 183 56.11 -18.21 -35.44
C ALA A 183 56.83 -19.50 -35.05
N GLY A 184 57.46 -20.18 -36.00
CA GLY A 184 58.28 -21.36 -35.72
C GLY A 184 59.38 -21.06 -34.69
N ALA A 185 60.07 -19.93 -34.85
CA ALA A 185 61.08 -19.47 -33.91
C ALA A 185 60.50 -19.14 -32.52
N VAL A 186 59.35 -18.46 -32.45
CA VAL A 186 58.66 -18.18 -31.17
C VAL A 186 58.28 -19.48 -30.46
N ASN A 187 57.61 -20.38 -31.18
CA ASN A 187 57.01 -21.59 -30.64
C ASN A 187 58.07 -22.53 -30.06
N ALA A 188 59.26 -22.56 -30.65
CA ALA A 188 60.39 -23.37 -30.17
C ALA A 188 61.12 -22.75 -28.96
N ASN A 189 61.00 -21.43 -28.71
CA ASN A 189 61.89 -20.70 -27.80
C ASN A 189 61.17 -19.90 -26.69
N GLY A 190 60.01 -20.35 -26.24
CA GLY A 190 59.20 -19.63 -25.25
C GLY A 190 59.94 -19.14 -24.00
N SER A 191 60.83 -19.95 -23.41
CA SER A 191 61.61 -19.58 -22.22
C SER A 191 62.62 -18.47 -22.49
N PHE A 192 63.37 -18.57 -23.59
CA PHE A 192 64.31 -17.54 -24.03
C PHE A 192 63.57 -16.23 -24.32
N VAL A 193 62.47 -16.29 -25.09
CA VAL A 193 61.63 -15.13 -25.41
C VAL A 193 61.07 -14.50 -24.14
N GLY A 194 60.64 -15.32 -23.18
CA GLY A 194 60.17 -14.87 -21.87
C GLY A 194 61.24 -14.10 -21.10
N ALA A 195 62.47 -14.60 -21.03
CA ALA A 195 63.58 -13.92 -20.37
C ALA A 195 63.99 -12.64 -21.09
N LEU A 196 63.98 -12.64 -22.43
CA LEU A 196 64.36 -11.49 -23.23
C LEU A 196 63.47 -10.29 -23.00
N ILE A 197 62.15 -10.51 -22.98
CA ILE A 197 61.18 -9.43 -22.83
C ILE A 197 61.45 -8.62 -21.55
N GLY A 198 62.00 -9.24 -20.50
CA GLY A 198 62.43 -8.56 -19.28
C GLY A 198 63.47 -7.44 -19.50
N PHE A 199 64.26 -7.51 -20.58
CA PHE A 199 65.34 -6.57 -20.91
C PHE A 199 65.00 -5.59 -22.05
N LEU A 200 63.85 -5.74 -22.71
CA LEU A 200 63.50 -4.92 -23.87
C LEU A 200 62.89 -3.56 -23.50
N ASP A 201 63.12 -2.59 -24.37
CA ASP A 201 62.46 -1.29 -24.34
C ASP A 201 61.07 -1.40 -25.01
N PRO A 202 59.98 -1.16 -24.26
CA PRO A 202 58.65 -1.23 -24.82
C PRO A 202 58.39 -0.22 -25.96
N THR A 203 59.06 0.94 -26.01
CA THR A 203 58.78 1.94 -27.06
C THR A 203 59.25 1.48 -28.43
N VAL A 204 60.45 0.88 -28.49
CA VAL A 204 61.07 0.39 -29.72
C VAL A 204 60.20 -0.70 -30.36
N LEU A 205 59.73 -1.62 -29.53
CA LEU A 205 58.88 -2.72 -29.99
C LEU A 205 57.49 -2.25 -30.39
N ALA A 206 56.89 -1.30 -29.67
CA ALA A 206 55.61 -0.75 -30.04
C ALA A 206 55.66 0.01 -31.37
N ALA A 207 56.73 0.77 -31.62
CA ALA A 207 56.93 1.47 -32.90
C ALA A 207 56.97 0.47 -34.07
N ALA A 208 57.73 -0.61 -33.91
CA ALA A 208 57.84 -1.64 -34.93
C ALA A 208 56.51 -2.37 -35.18
N VAL A 209 55.73 -2.65 -34.12
CA VAL A 209 54.36 -3.21 -34.22
C VAL A 209 53.42 -2.28 -34.97
N ASN A 210 53.41 -1.00 -34.59
CA ASN A 210 52.52 -0.03 -35.20
C ASN A 210 52.85 0.21 -36.68
N GLY A 211 54.13 0.08 -37.06
CA GLY A 211 54.58 0.17 -38.45
C GLY A 211 54.19 -1.03 -39.33
N ASN A 212 53.81 -2.18 -38.74
CA ASN A 212 53.60 -3.45 -39.46
C ASN A 212 52.26 -4.15 -39.13
N PRO A 213 51.10 -3.50 -39.32
CA PRO A 213 49.82 -4.02 -38.83
C PRO A 213 49.36 -5.35 -39.46
N SER A 214 49.66 -5.58 -40.75
CA SER A 214 49.25 -6.79 -41.49
C SER A 214 50.04 -8.03 -41.06
N MET A 215 51.37 -7.89 -40.96
CA MET A 215 52.30 -8.92 -40.48
C MET A 215 51.83 -9.52 -39.16
N VAL A 216 51.36 -8.67 -38.26
CA VAL A 216 50.90 -9.15 -36.97
C VAL A 216 49.60 -9.94 -37.06
N GLY A 217 48.71 -9.63 -38.01
CA GLY A 217 47.57 -10.49 -38.30
C GLY A 217 48.06 -11.88 -38.71
N ASP A 218 48.84 -11.95 -39.78
CA ASP A 218 49.29 -13.20 -40.37
C ASP A 218 50.04 -14.09 -39.36
N LEU A 219 50.85 -13.49 -38.49
CA LEU A 219 51.62 -14.24 -37.51
C LEU A 219 50.76 -14.91 -36.44
N LEU A 220 49.67 -14.28 -36.02
CA LEU A 220 48.73 -14.89 -35.06
C LEU A 220 48.14 -16.20 -35.60
N GLY A 221 48.12 -16.40 -36.92
CA GLY A 221 47.72 -17.65 -37.55
C GLY A 221 48.66 -18.83 -37.30
N TYR A 222 49.94 -18.58 -36.98
CA TYR A 222 50.98 -19.61 -36.87
C TYR A 222 51.53 -19.82 -35.45
N LEU A 223 51.28 -18.90 -34.52
CA LEU A 223 51.77 -19.00 -33.14
C LEU A 223 51.07 -20.09 -32.34
N ASP A 224 51.81 -20.68 -31.40
CA ASP A 224 51.27 -21.55 -30.35
C ASP A 224 50.74 -20.68 -29.20
N THR A 225 49.44 -20.78 -28.95
CA THR A 225 48.76 -20.02 -27.91
C THR A 225 49.26 -20.30 -26.49
N ALA A 226 49.74 -21.50 -26.19
CA ALA A 226 50.28 -21.85 -24.88
C ALA A 226 51.64 -21.20 -24.65
N VAL A 227 52.49 -21.20 -25.68
CA VAL A 227 53.81 -20.55 -25.64
C VAL A 227 53.65 -19.05 -25.43
N VAL A 228 52.80 -18.38 -26.23
CA VAL A 228 52.64 -16.93 -26.08
C VAL A 228 51.97 -16.56 -24.76
N ALA A 229 51.04 -17.38 -24.25
CA ALA A 229 50.45 -17.17 -22.93
C ALA A 229 51.48 -17.26 -21.80
N ALA A 230 52.38 -18.25 -21.84
CA ALA A 230 53.46 -18.39 -20.86
C ALA A 230 54.37 -17.14 -20.86
N VAL A 231 54.76 -16.69 -22.06
CA VAL A 231 55.55 -15.47 -22.24
C VAL A 231 54.84 -14.24 -21.66
N ILE A 232 53.53 -14.09 -21.88
CA ILE A 232 52.74 -12.99 -21.31
C ILE A 232 52.69 -13.08 -19.78
N ASN A 233 52.46 -14.27 -19.24
CA ASN A 233 52.37 -14.50 -17.79
C ASN A 233 53.66 -14.11 -17.07
N ASP A 234 54.81 -14.43 -17.65
CA ASP A 234 56.12 -14.12 -17.08
C ASP A 234 56.48 -12.62 -17.19
N ASN A 235 55.82 -11.87 -18.07
CA ASN A 235 56.21 -10.51 -18.44
C ASN A 235 55.13 -9.44 -18.22
N GLY A 236 54.24 -9.63 -17.24
CA GLY A 236 53.12 -8.72 -16.98
C GLY A 236 53.48 -7.23 -16.88
N SER A 237 54.61 -6.88 -16.25
CA SER A 237 55.07 -5.49 -16.10
C SER A 237 55.52 -4.87 -17.42
N PHE A 238 56.19 -5.63 -18.28
CA PHE A 238 56.54 -5.21 -19.63
C PHE A 238 55.29 -5.06 -20.49
N VAL A 239 54.40 -6.06 -20.46
CA VAL A 239 53.14 -6.04 -21.20
C VAL A 239 52.29 -4.83 -20.79
N THR A 240 52.28 -4.49 -19.50
CA THR A 240 51.62 -3.27 -18.99
C THR A 240 52.19 -2.00 -19.59
N ARG A 241 53.53 -1.88 -19.69
CA ARG A 241 54.20 -0.68 -20.22
C ARG A 241 54.01 -0.55 -21.72
N ILE A 242 54.15 -1.65 -22.47
CA ILE A 242 54.10 -1.60 -23.93
C ILE A 242 52.72 -1.27 -24.48
N MET A 243 51.65 -1.69 -23.78
CA MET A 243 50.27 -1.36 -24.13
C MET A 243 50.01 0.15 -24.22
N ARG A 244 50.78 0.99 -23.52
CA ARG A 244 50.67 2.46 -23.59
C ARG A 244 51.16 3.06 -24.91
N TYR A 245 51.99 2.32 -25.65
CA TYR A 245 52.62 2.78 -26.90
C TYR A 245 52.05 2.08 -28.13
N LEU A 246 51.25 1.02 -27.94
CA LEU A 246 50.61 0.31 -29.04
C LEU A 246 49.36 1.04 -29.51
N ASP A 247 49.18 1.10 -30.82
CA ASP A 247 47.94 1.56 -31.43
C ASP A 247 46.85 0.48 -31.24
N PRO A 248 45.72 0.80 -30.56
CA PRO A 248 44.59 -0.11 -30.40
C PRO A 248 44.03 -0.63 -31.73
N GLN A 249 44.01 0.17 -32.80
CA GLN A 249 43.47 -0.23 -34.10
C GLN A 249 44.35 -1.26 -34.78
N VAL A 250 45.67 -1.05 -34.70
CA VAL A 250 46.64 -2.06 -35.12
C VAL A 250 46.28 -3.32 -34.36
N LEU A 251 46.29 -3.29 -33.02
CA LEU A 251 46.02 -4.42 -32.12
C LEU A 251 44.72 -5.19 -32.37
N THR A 252 43.63 -4.54 -32.74
CA THR A 252 42.36 -5.21 -33.01
C THR A 252 42.31 -5.84 -34.40
N ALA A 253 42.90 -5.22 -35.43
CA ALA A 253 42.81 -5.70 -36.82
C ALA A 253 43.24 -7.17 -37.00
N GLY A 254 44.48 -7.49 -36.67
CA GLY A 254 45.02 -8.86 -36.57
C GLY A 254 44.38 -9.76 -35.50
N MET A 255 43.84 -9.24 -34.38
CA MET A 255 43.06 -10.10 -33.46
C MET A 255 41.77 -10.57 -34.13
N ASN A 256 41.12 -9.68 -34.88
CA ASN A 256 39.93 -9.96 -35.67
C ASN A 256 40.23 -10.88 -36.87
N ALA A 257 41.45 -10.86 -37.39
CA ALA A 257 41.88 -11.76 -38.47
C ALA A 257 41.98 -13.24 -38.03
N HIS A 258 42.26 -13.51 -36.76
CA HIS A 258 42.36 -14.86 -36.20
C HIS A 258 41.52 -15.02 -34.93
N PRO A 259 40.18 -15.08 -35.06
CA PRO A 259 39.28 -14.95 -33.91
C PRO A 259 39.35 -16.12 -32.91
N THR A 260 39.87 -17.29 -33.32
CA THR A 260 40.05 -18.46 -32.43
C THR A 260 41.39 -18.45 -31.69
N PHE A 261 42.33 -17.61 -32.09
CA PHE A 261 43.67 -17.57 -31.50
C PHE A 261 43.62 -17.00 -30.07
N LEU A 262 43.02 -15.83 -29.91
CA LEU A 262 42.82 -15.21 -28.60
C LEU A 262 42.01 -16.14 -27.68
N SER A 263 40.95 -16.76 -28.21
CA SER A 263 40.06 -17.59 -27.41
C SER A 263 40.76 -18.84 -26.85
N ARG A 264 41.64 -19.50 -27.62
CA ARG A 264 42.50 -20.60 -27.15
C ARG A 264 43.55 -20.13 -26.15
N MET A 265 44.14 -18.95 -26.38
CA MET A 265 45.14 -18.38 -25.48
C MET A 265 44.58 -18.12 -24.08
N MET A 266 43.32 -17.67 -23.97
CA MET A 266 42.68 -17.36 -22.68
C MET A 266 42.82 -18.49 -21.65
N GLY A 267 42.72 -19.75 -22.08
CA GLY A 267 42.85 -20.92 -21.20
C GLY A 267 44.24 -21.12 -20.58
N TYR A 268 45.26 -20.40 -21.06
CA TYR A 268 46.64 -20.47 -20.57
C TYR A 268 47.09 -19.19 -19.84
N LEU A 269 46.30 -18.11 -19.88
CA LEU A 269 46.67 -16.84 -19.26
C LEU A 269 46.46 -16.87 -17.74
N ASN A 270 47.36 -16.25 -16.99
CA ASN A 270 47.20 -16.02 -15.56
C ASN A 270 46.24 -14.83 -15.33
N PRO A 271 45.09 -15.04 -14.66
CA PRO A 271 44.11 -13.98 -14.41
C PRO A 271 44.69 -12.76 -13.70
N ALA A 272 45.65 -12.95 -12.79
CA ALA A 272 46.24 -11.85 -12.03
C ALA A 272 47.11 -10.94 -12.91
N VAL A 273 47.83 -11.53 -13.86
CA VAL A 273 48.67 -10.79 -14.80
C VAL A 273 47.79 -9.96 -15.73
N ILE A 274 46.77 -10.58 -16.31
CA ILE A 274 45.85 -9.91 -17.23
C ILE A 274 45.08 -8.79 -16.52
N ALA A 275 44.56 -9.03 -15.31
CA ALA A 275 43.92 -7.97 -14.53
C ALA A 275 44.84 -6.77 -14.28
N GLY A 276 46.11 -7.03 -13.89
CA GLY A 276 47.09 -5.96 -13.71
C GLY A 276 47.34 -5.13 -14.97
N VAL A 277 47.43 -5.79 -16.13
CA VAL A 277 47.62 -5.09 -17.41
C VAL A 277 46.39 -4.26 -17.79
N LEU A 278 45.19 -4.82 -17.66
CA LEU A 278 43.93 -4.14 -18.01
C LEU A 278 43.72 -2.91 -17.11
N ASN A 279 43.92 -3.06 -15.79
CA ASN A 279 43.76 -1.97 -14.84
C ASN A 279 44.70 -0.79 -15.13
N ALA A 280 45.95 -1.08 -15.47
CA ALA A 280 46.95 -0.05 -15.74
C ALA A 280 46.79 0.65 -17.10
N ASN A 281 45.89 0.17 -17.97
CA ASN A 281 45.68 0.66 -19.34
C ASN A 281 44.19 0.85 -19.65
N SER A 282 43.41 1.40 -18.72
CA SER A 282 41.93 1.49 -18.82
C SER A 282 41.41 2.11 -20.13
N GLY A 283 41.99 3.24 -20.57
CA GLY A 283 41.60 3.93 -21.81
C GLY A 283 41.84 3.07 -23.05
N SER A 284 43.07 2.62 -23.25
CA SER A 284 43.42 1.72 -24.37
C SER A 284 42.66 0.40 -24.34
N THR A 285 42.35 -0.11 -23.14
CA THR A 285 41.53 -1.31 -22.96
C THR A 285 40.11 -1.11 -23.48
N ALA A 286 39.49 0.03 -23.16
CA ALA A 286 38.15 0.36 -23.64
C ALA A 286 38.13 0.53 -25.17
N ASP A 287 39.12 1.23 -25.72
CA ASP A 287 39.28 1.40 -27.18
C ASP A 287 39.48 0.05 -27.89
N LEU A 288 40.27 -0.86 -27.30
CA LEU A 288 40.44 -2.20 -27.83
C LEU A 288 39.10 -2.93 -27.90
N VAL A 289 38.37 -3.01 -26.78
CA VAL A 289 37.09 -3.72 -26.71
C VAL A 289 36.07 -3.19 -27.73
N ASN A 290 36.05 -1.88 -27.98
CA ASN A 290 35.18 -1.26 -28.98
C ASN A 290 35.54 -1.66 -30.44
N ASN A 291 36.80 -1.99 -30.71
CA ASN A 291 37.28 -2.34 -32.05
C ASN A 291 37.42 -3.86 -32.30
N LEU A 292 37.10 -4.72 -31.32
CA LEU A 292 37.06 -6.17 -31.52
C LEU A 292 35.80 -6.60 -32.27
N SER A 293 35.91 -7.63 -33.11
CA SER A 293 34.78 -8.16 -33.86
C SER A 293 33.81 -8.93 -32.97
N ASP A 294 32.52 -8.88 -33.32
CA ASP A 294 31.46 -9.62 -32.62
C ASP A 294 31.76 -11.12 -32.52
N GLU A 295 32.35 -11.71 -33.56
CA GLU A 295 32.75 -13.12 -33.60
C GLU A 295 33.83 -13.44 -32.58
N LEU A 296 34.87 -12.61 -32.51
CA LEU A 296 35.96 -12.77 -31.54
C LEU A 296 35.45 -12.63 -30.11
N LEU A 297 34.65 -11.60 -29.85
CA LEU A 297 34.05 -11.36 -28.53
C LEU A 297 33.22 -12.57 -28.07
N ARG A 298 32.36 -13.11 -28.95
CA ARG A 298 31.56 -14.32 -28.65
C ARG A 298 32.42 -15.55 -28.36
N ASN A 299 33.46 -15.77 -29.16
CA ASN A 299 34.35 -16.93 -29.01
C ASN A 299 35.16 -16.88 -27.71
N VAL A 300 35.68 -15.71 -27.34
CA VAL A 300 36.38 -15.49 -26.06
C VAL A 300 35.45 -15.76 -24.89
N LEU A 301 34.26 -15.17 -24.93
CA LEU A 301 33.27 -15.29 -23.86
C LEU A 301 32.78 -16.73 -23.68
N ALA A 302 32.53 -17.46 -24.77
CA ALA A 302 32.11 -18.86 -24.73
C ALA A 302 33.18 -19.77 -24.10
N LEU A 303 34.46 -19.51 -24.35
CA LEU A 303 35.56 -20.29 -23.78
C LEU A 303 35.81 -19.95 -22.30
N THR A 304 35.79 -18.67 -21.94
CA THR A 304 35.98 -18.28 -20.54
C THR A 304 34.79 -18.69 -19.66
N ALA A 305 33.56 -18.65 -20.17
CA ALA A 305 32.36 -18.98 -19.40
C ALA A 305 32.34 -20.43 -18.87
N HIS A 306 33.15 -21.32 -19.45
CA HIS A 306 33.31 -22.70 -18.99
C HIS A 306 34.50 -22.91 -18.02
N ASP A 307 35.19 -21.85 -17.60
CA ASP A 307 36.23 -21.88 -16.56
C ASP A 307 35.94 -20.86 -15.43
N PRO A 308 35.07 -21.22 -14.47
CA PRO A 308 34.68 -20.32 -13.38
C PRO A 308 35.85 -19.90 -12.49
N ALA A 309 36.87 -20.76 -12.34
CA ALA A 309 38.03 -20.46 -11.48
C ALA A 309 38.89 -19.36 -12.11
N TRP A 310 39.12 -19.46 -13.42
CA TRP A 310 39.83 -18.43 -14.16
C TRP A 310 39.12 -17.09 -14.11
N ILE A 311 37.80 -17.05 -14.40
CA ILE A 311 37.09 -15.77 -14.39
C ILE A 311 36.97 -15.19 -12.97
N ASN A 312 36.72 -16.02 -11.94
CA ASN A 312 36.70 -15.53 -10.56
C ASN A 312 38.05 -14.91 -10.17
N GLY A 313 39.16 -15.52 -10.60
CA GLY A 313 40.50 -14.99 -10.39
C GLY A 313 40.73 -13.64 -11.06
N LEU A 314 40.13 -13.43 -12.24
CA LEU A 314 40.20 -12.18 -13.01
C LEU A 314 39.35 -11.09 -12.35
N ILE A 315 38.06 -11.35 -12.12
CA ILE A 315 37.09 -10.37 -11.63
C ILE A 315 37.49 -9.82 -10.27
N GLN A 316 37.99 -10.66 -9.35
CA GLN A 316 38.47 -10.22 -8.04
C GLN A 316 39.63 -9.22 -8.09
N ARG A 317 40.31 -9.11 -9.24
CA ARG A 317 41.51 -8.28 -9.42
C ARG A 317 41.30 -7.15 -10.42
N LEU A 318 40.17 -7.12 -11.13
CA LEU A 318 39.84 -6.04 -12.05
C LEU A 318 39.33 -4.82 -11.27
N ASP A 319 39.82 -3.65 -11.66
CA ASP A 319 39.31 -2.38 -11.17
C ASP A 319 37.90 -2.16 -11.75
N PRO A 320 36.88 -1.93 -10.89
CA PRO A 320 35.50 -1.69 -11.31
C PRO A 320 35.38 -0.60 -12.38
N ALA A 321 36.17 0.47 -12.30
CA ALA A 321 36.13 1.57 -13.27
C ALA A 321 36.56 1.13 -14.68
N VAL A 322 37.49 0.17 -14.79
CA VAL A 322 37.93 -0.38 -16.07
C VAL A 322 36.84 -1.24 -16.69
N VAL A 323 36.17 -2.06 -15.88
CA VAL A 323 35.03 -2.88 -16.31
C VAL A 323 33.91 -2.00 -16.86
N VAL A 324 33.57 -0.93 -16.15
CA VAL A 324 32.57 0.06 -16.58
C VAL A 324 32.95 0.72 -17.90
N ALA A 325 34.21 1.16 -18.03
CA ALA A 325 34.69 1.78 -19.26
C ALA A 325 34.58 0.82 -20.46
N MET A 326 34.86 -0.48 -20.27
CA MET A 326 34.67 -1.50 -21.30
C MET A 326 33.19 -1.71 -21.65
N MET A 327 32.30 -1.73 -20.65
CA MET A 327 30.86 -1.90 -20.86
C MET A 327 30.23 -0.72 -21.59
N ASN A 328 30.54 0.51 -21.19
CA ASN A 328 30.00 1.72 -21.80
C ASN A 328 30.45 1.92 -23.26
N ASN A 329 31.63 1.42 -23.63
CA ASN A 329 32.19 1.63 -24.97
C ASN A 329 31.84 0.54 -25.98
N SER A 330 31.23 -0.59 -25.59
CA SER A 330 30.82 -1.64 -26.55
C SER A 330 29.53 -2.34 -26.14
N SER A 331 28.47 -2.07 -26.90
CA SER A 331 27.17 -2.73 -26.74
C SER A 331 27.22 -4.20 -27.17
N THR A 332 28.06 -4.56 -28.15
CA THR A 332 28.29 -5.97 -28.52
C THR A 332 29.02 -6.72 -27.40
N PHE A 333 30.06 -6.14 -26.81
CA PHE A 333 30.74 -6.76 -25.68
C PHE A 333 29.77 -6.98 -24.52
N THR A 334 28.99 -5.95 -24.18
CA THR A 334 28.00 -6.02 -23.10
C THR A 334 26.93 -7.07 -23.39
N SER A 335 26.32 -7.06 -24.58
CA SER A 335 25.30 -8.05 -24.95
C SER A 335 25.87 -9.47 -25.11
N GLY A 336 27.09 -9.60 -25.62
CA GLY A 336 27.82 -10.86 -25.72
C GLY A 336 28.11 -11.46 -24.35
N LEU A 337 28.70 -10.66 -23.46
CA LEU A 337 29.02 -11.05 -22.08
C LEU A 337 27.76 -11.60 -21.45
N VAL A 338 26.70 -10.79 -21.46
CA VAL A 338 25.39 -11.10 -20.90
C VAL A 338 24.76 -12.37 -21.47
N ASN A 339 24.95 -12.66 -22.77
CA ASN A 339 24.47 -13.90 -23.39
C ASN A 339 25.32 -15.13 -23.02
N SER A 340 26.58 -14.93 -22.66
CA SER A 340 27.54 -15.99 -22.32
C SER A 340 27.67 -16.26 -20.82
N LEU A 341 27.24 -15.34 -19.95
CA LEU A 341 27.20 -15.55 -18.51
C LEU A 341 26.19 -16.67 -18.16
N ASP A 342 26.63 -17.71 -17.45
CA ASP A 342 25.70 -18.58 -16.72
C ASP A 342 25.03 -17.73 -15.62
N PRO A 343 23.69 -17.58 -15.62
CA PRO A 343 22.97 -16.77 -14.65
C PRO A 343 23.27 -17.15 -13.19
N ALA A 344 23.51 -18.43 -12.89
CA ALA A 344 23.84 -18.88 -11.53
C ALA A 344 25.24 -18.44 -11.10
N TRP A 345 26.17 -18.44 -12.04
CA TRP A 345 27.54 -17.99 -11.81
C TRP A 345 27.64 -16.45 -11.71
N ALA A 346 26.94 -15.70 -12.58
CA ALA A 346 26.87 -14.25 -12.51
C ALA A 346 26.31 -13.77 -11.16
N ALA A 347 25.27 -14.44 -10.68
CA ALA A 347 24.70 -14.13 -9.39
C ALA A 347 25.61 -14.56 -8.22
N GLY A 348 26.30 -15.70 -8.32
CA GLY A 348 27.32 -16.10 -7.34
C GLY A 348 28.44 -15.07 -7.18
N ILE A 349 28.86 -14.42 -8.27
CA ILE A 349 29.85 -13.33 -8.22
C ILE A 349 29.28 -12.07 -7.59
N ALA A 350 28.07 -11.67 -8.01
CA ALA A 350 27.38 -10.51 -7.45
C ALA A 350 27.22 -10.63 -5.93
N ASN A 351 26.85 -11.83 -5.46
CA ASN A 351 26.67 -12.13 -4.04
C ASN A 351 28.00 -12.16 -3.27
N ALA A 352 29.09 -12.55 -3.92
CA ALA A 352 30.42 -12.62 -3.30
C ALA A 352 31.17 -11.27 -3.30
N ASN A 353 30.77 -10.31 -4.14
CA ASN A 353 31.44 -9.02 -4.32
C ASN A 353 30.40 -7.87 -4.43
N PRO A 354 29.60 -7.60 -3.39
CA PRO A 354 28.56 -6.57 -3.44
C PRO A 354 29.11 -5.17 -3.74
N ASP A 355 30.31 -4.85 -3.23
CA ASP A 355 31.03 -3.58 -3.48
C ASP A 355 31.33 -3.31 -4.97
N LEU A 356 31.64 -4.37 -5.72
CA LEU A 356 31.86 -4.30 -7.15
C LEU A 356 30.56 -3.96 -7.89
N VAL A 357 29.43 -4.52 -7.45
CA VAL A 357 28.12 -4.22 -8.03
C VAL A 357 27.76 -2.75 -7.82
N PHE A 358 27.99 -2.20 -6.61
CA PHE A 358 27.72 -0.79 -6.30
C PHE A 358 28.57 0.17 -7.17
N GLN A 359 29.87 -0.07 -7.30
CA GLN A 359 30.76 0.79 -8.10
C GLN A 359 30.49 0.71 -9.60
N VAL A 360 30.06 -0.44 -10.10
CA VAL A 360 29.68 -0.60 -11.51
C VAL A 360 28.35 0.11 -11.80
N MET A 361 27.35 0.00 -10.92
CA MET A 361 26.05 0.63 -11.13
C MET A 361 26.10 2.17 -11.18
N ASP A 362 26.95 2.80 -10.37
CA ASP A 362 27.07 4.27 -10.34
C ASP A 362 27.72 4.86 -11.61
N ALA A 363 28.47 4.04 -12.36
CA ALA A 363 29.29 4.51 -13.48
C ALA A 363 28.85 3.99 -14.87
N VAL A 364 27.90 3.04 -14.94
CA VAL A 364 27.32 2.56 -16.21
C VAL A 364 26.24 3.50 -16.74
N SER A 365 26.21 3.74 -18.05
CA SER A 365 25.21 4.62 -18.67
C SER A 365 23.76 4.08 -18.57
N PRO A 366 22.76 4.94 -18.27
CA PRO A 366 21.35 4.55 -18.20
C PRO A 366 20.82 3.89 -19.49
N GLU A 367 21.31 4.32 -20.66
CA GLU A 367 20.92 3.79 -21.97
C GLU A 367 21.41 2.36 -22.20
N LEU A 368 22.60 2.01 -21.69
CA LEU A 368 23.12 0.64 -21.75
C LEU A 368 22.31 -0.27 -20.83
N VAL A 369 21.97 0.21 -19.62
CA VAL A 369 21.13 -0.54 -18.68
C VAL A 369 19.72 -0.71 -19.23
N ALA A 370 19.14 0.28 -19.90
CA ALA A 370 17.86 0.13 -20.59
C ALA A 370 17.94 -0.92 -21.71
N THR A 371 19.01 -0.93 -22.50
CA THR A 371 19.23 -1.94 -23.54
C THR A 371 19.36 -3.37 -22.97
N MET A 372 20.02 -3.52 -21.82
CA MET A 372 20.12 -4.79 -21.10
C MET A 372 18.80 -5.21 -20.45
N ALA A 373 18.09 -4.28 -19.82
CA ALA A 373 16.80 -4.50 -19.16
C ALA A 373 15.70 -4.85 -20.18
N ASN A 374 15.77 -4.31 -21.40
CA ASN A 374 14.82 -4.62 -22.47
C ASN A 374 15.02 -6.03 -23.06
N ASN A 375 16.08 -6.75 -22.69
CA ASN A 375 16.33 -8.11 -23.18
C ASN A 375 15.74 -9.17 -22.22
N ARG A 376 14.56 -9.66 -22.63
CA ARG A 376 13.65 -10.56 -21.91
C ARG A 376 14.28 -11.84 -21.35
N ASN A 377 15.32 -12.38 -22.00
CA ASN A 377 15.98 -13.62 -21.57
C ASN A 377 16.88 -13.44 -20.34
N ILE A 378 17.33 -12.22 -20.05
CA ILE A 378 18.27 -11.94 -18.94
C ILE A 378 17.50 -11.81 -17.64
N LEU A 379 16.45 -10.98 -17.64
CA LEU A 379 15.65 -10.70 -16.44
C LEU A 379 15.03 -11.98 -15.86
N THR A 380 14.57 -12.87 -16.72
CA THR A 380 13.95 -14.15 -16.32
C THR A 380 14.94 -15.16 -15.75
N ARG A 381 16.24 -15.02 -16.03
CA ARG A 381 17.26 -16.00 -15.65
C ARG A 381 18.17 -15.51 -14.52
N VAL A 382 18.48 -14.21 -14.44
CA VAL A 382 19.47 -13.63 -13.51
C VAL A 382 18.85 -13.15 -12.20
N LEU A 383 17.69 -12.48 -12.25
CA LEU A 383 17.02 -11.95 -11.05
C LEU A 383 16.77 -13.00 -9.95
N PRO A 384 16.42 -14.27 -10.25
CA PRO A 384 16.17 -15.27 -9.21
C PRO A 384 17.40 -15.64 -8.36
N LEU A 385 18.60 -15.31 -8.80
CA LEU A 385 19.84 -15.89 -8.26
C LEU A 385 20.66 -14.88 -7.42
N ILE A 386 20.38 -13.57 -7.52
CA ILE A 386 21.09 -12.49 -6.82
C ILE A 386 20.55 -12.34 -5.38
N ASP A 387 21.45 -12.09 -4.43
CA ASP A 387 21.16 -11.78 -3.03
C ASP A 387 20.36 -10.48 -2.95
N THR A 388 19.13 -10.65 -2.48
CA THR A 388 18.05 -9.69 -2.59
C THR A 388 18.20 -8.52 -1.61
N VAL A 389 18.92 -8.74 -0.51
CA VAL A 389 19.17 -7.72 0.53
C VAL A 389 20.22 -6.71 0.07
N SER A 390 21.31 -7.19 -0.54
CA SER A 390 22.41 -6.35 -1.03
C SER A 390 21.97 -5.47 -2.22
N LEU A 391 21.13 -6.00 -3.11
CA LEU A 391 20.59 -5.23 -4.25
C LEU A 391 19.59 -4.15 -3.81
N GLY A 392 18.76 -4.43 -2.80
CA GLY A 392 17.80 -3.46 -2.26
C GLY A 392 18.48 -2.25 -1.62
N ALA A 393 19.57 -2.46 -0.89
CA ALA A 393 20.39 -1.38 -0.34
C ALA A 393 21.06 -0.53 -1.46
N ALA A 394 21.53 -1.18 -2.54
CA ALA A 394 22.18 -0.53 -3.69
C ALA A 394 21.30 0.51 -4.38
N LEU A 395 20.05 0.11 -4.62
CA LEU A 395 19.08 0.89 -5.36
C LEU A 395 18.54 2.07 -4.53
N GLY A 396 18.50 1.91 -3.21
CA GLY A 396 18.14 3.00 -2.29
C GLY A 396 19.16 4.12 -2.24
N GLU A 397 20.45 3.78 -2.14
CA GLU A 397 21.55 4.77 -2.09
C GLU A 397 21.75 5.53 -3.42
N ASN A 398 21.22 5.02 -4.54
CA ASN A 398 21.39 5.59 -5.89
C ASN A 398 20.04 5.91 -6.58
N THR A 399 19.09 6.51 -5.84
CA THR A 399 17.73 6.79 -6.34
C THR A 399 17.71 7.69 -7.60
N ASP A 400 18.70 8.56 -7.78
CA ASP A 400 18.91 9.41 -8.95
C ASP A 400 19.17 8.64 -10.26
N PHE A 401 19.70 7.42 -10.18
CA PHE A 401 19.90 6.53 -11.33
C PHE A 401 18.57 5.93 -11.78
N VAL A 402 17.76 5.46 -10.82
CA VAL A 402 16.43 4.86 -11.05
C VAL A 402 15.48 5.85 -11.72
N THR A 403 15.49 7.11 -11.28
CA THR A 403 14.64 8.17 -11.86
C THR A 403 14.98 8.50 -13.32
N ARG A 404 16.26 8.40 -13.71
CA ARG A 404 16.70 8.61 -15.11
C ARG A 404 16.45 7.41 -16.01
N LEU A 405 16.40 6.20 -15.45
CA LEU A 405 16.15 4.96 -16.19
C LEU A 405 14.67 4.79 -16.55
N LEU A 406 13.75 5.14 -15.64
CA LEU A 406 12.30 4.94 -15.77
C LEU A 406 11.68 5.42 -17.10
N PRO A 407 12.03 6.61 -17.64
CA PRO A 407 11.50 7.09 -18.92
C PRO A 407 11.98 6.32 -20.16
N LEU A 408 13.05 5.52 -20.04
CA LEU A 408 13.72 4.85 -21.16
C LEU A 408 13.30 3.37 -21.34
N LEU A 409 12.38 2.87 -20.51
CA LEU A 409 11.95 1.45 -20.48
C LEU A 409 10.68 1.20 -21.30
N ASP A 410 10.62 0.07 -22.02
CA ASP A 410 9.46 -0.34 -22.83
C ASP A 410 8.26 -0.73 -21.95
N PRO A 411 7.02 -0.26 -22.25
CA PRO A 411 5.81 -0.61 -21.51
C PRO A 411 5.52 -2.12 -21.40
N ALA A 412 5.90 -2.93 -22.40
CA ALA A 412 5.69 -4.38 -22.41
C ALA A 412 6.58 -5.12 -21.40
N LEU A 413 7.62 -4.46 -20.88
CA LEU A 413 8.48 -5.02 -19.84
C LEU A 413 7.87 -4.94 -18.46
N ALA A 414 6.98 -3.98 -18.18
CA ALA A 414 6.35 -3.85 -16.87
C ALA A 414 5.60 -5.13 -16.45
N GLU A 415 4.95 -5.81 -17.41
CA GLU A 415 4.24 -7.08 -17.24
C GLU A 415 5.16 -8.31 -17.11
N ILE A 416 6.44 -8.16 -17.45
CA ILE A 416 7.48 -9.20 -17.35
C ILE A 416 8.27 -9.00 -16.05
N THR A 417 8.56 -7.75 -15.69
CA THR A 417 9.19 -7.36 -14.42
C THR A 417 8.30 -7.75 -13.24
N SER A 418 6.97 -7.64 -13.35
CA SER A 418 6.04 -8.14 -12.34
C SER A 418 6.12 -9.67 -12.15
N ARG A 419 6.24 -10.44 -13.24
CA ARG A 419 6.47 -11.90 -13.21
C ARG A 419 7.85 -12.30 -12.68
N ALA A 420 8.88 -11.48 -12.90
CA ALA A 420 10.22 -11.73 -12.38
C ALA A 420 10.32 -11.43 -10.88
N LEU A 421 9.67 -10.36 -10.42
CA LEU A 421 9.57 -9.98 -9.00
C LEU A 421 8.64 -10.93 -8.21
N GLU A 422 7.65 -11.53 -8.87
CA GLU A 422 6.82 -12.61 -8.32
C GLU A 422 7.64 -13.83 -7.88
N GLY A 423 8.74 -14.14 -8.59
CA GLY A 423 9.66 -15.21 -8.21
C GLY A 423 10.61 -14.87 -7.05
N ASN A 424 10.67 -13.60 -6.60
CA ASN A 424 11.67 -13.14 -5.63
C ASN A 424 11.12 -12.08 -4.64
N PRO A 425 10.21 -12.45 -3.72
CA PRO A 425 9.49 -11.53 -2.84
C PRO A 425 10.39 -10.74 -1.85
N GLU A 426 11.51 -11.31 -1.40
CA GLU A 426 12.44 -10.59 -0.52
C GLU A 426 13.16 -9.43 -1.23
N LEU A 427 13.32 -9.49 -2.56
CA LEU A 427 13.88 -8.40 -3.35
C LEU A 427 12.92 -7.22 -3.43
N ALA A 428 11.65 -7.50 -3.69
CA ALA A 428 10.60 -6.48 -3.71
C ALA A 428 10.53 -5.74 -2.36
N LYS A 429 10.60 -6.50 -1.26
CA LYS A 429 10.64 -5.95 0.10
C LYS A 429 11.85 -5.03 0.32
N ALA A 430 13.05 -5.49 -0.01
CA ALA A 430 14.29 -4.74 0.22
C ALA A 430 14.39 -3.48 -0.65
N MET A 431 13.88 -3.50 -1.89
CA MET A 431 13.81 -2.31 -2.75
C MET A 431 12.88 -1.25 -2.15
N LEU A 432 11.67 -1.63 -1.72
CA LEU A 432 10.70 -0.67 -1.19
C LEU A 432 11.11 -0.06 0.16
N ALA A 433 11.88 -0.80 0.95
CA ALA A 433 12.39 -0.31 2.24
C ALA A 433 13.43 0.83 2.09
N ASN A 434 14.15 0.92 0.96
CA ASN A 434 15.33 1.77 0.85
C ASN A 434 15.23 2.94 -0.16
N LEU A 435 14.17 3.03 -0.97
CA LEU A 435 14.04 4.07 -2.02
C LEU A 435 13.51 5.42 -1.49
N ASP A 436 14.00 6.53 -2.05
CA ASP A 436 13.45 7.88 -1.80
C ASP A 436 12.10 8.07 -2.50
N GLY A 437 11.03 8.12 -1.70
CA GLY A 437 9.67 8.19 -2.20
C GLY A 437 9.24 9.50 -2.83
N ALA A 438 9.92 10.62 -2.57
CA ALA A 438 9.58 11.89 -3.21
C ALA A 438 10.05 11.91 -4.67
N GLN A 439 11.26 11.42 -4.93
CA GLN A 439 11.84 11.39 -6.26
C GLN A 439 11.16 10.37 -7.19
N ILE A 440 10.83 9.18 -6.67
CA ILE A 440 10.13 8.13 -7.44
C ILE A 440 8.70 8.55 -7.80
N ALA A 441 7.98 9.17 -6.86
CA ALA A 441 6.63 9.63 -7.12
C ALA A 441 6.61 10.70 -8.24
N GLY A 442 7.60 11.60 -8.26
CA GLY A 442 7.79 12.57 -9.32
C GLY A 442 8.15 11.96 -10.69
N ALA A 443 8.95 10.89 -10.70
CA ALA A 443 9.32 10.17 -11.94
C ALA A 443 8.17 9.33 -12.50
N LEU A 444 7.40 8.65 -11.65
CA LEU A 444 6.23 7.87 -12.05
C LEU A 444 5.10 8.76 -12.60
N ALA A 445 4.91 9.96 -12.03
CA ALA A 445 3.98 10.94 -12.56
C ALA A 445 4.31 11.38 -14.01
N GLN A 446 5.57 11.25 -14.43
CA GLN A 446 6.02 11.57 -15.79
C GLN A 446 5.96 10.38 -16.76
N ALA A 447 5.61 9.17 -16.30
CA ALA A 447 5.59 7.94 -17.11
C ALA A 447 4.25 7.14 -17.00
N PRO A 448 3.10 7.73 -17.39
CA PRO A 448 1.77 7.14 -17.19
C PRO A 448 1.51 5.82 -17.94
N SER A 449 2.15 5.60 -19.08
CA SER A 449 2.04 4.35 -19.87
C SER A 449 2.76 3.16 -19.22
N PHE A 450 3.85 3.41 -18.48
CA PHE A 450 4.56 2.39 -17.72
C PHE A 450 3.74 1.94 -16.49
N LEU A 451 3.11 2.90 -15.80
CA LEU A 451 2.17 2.65 -14.70
C LEU A 451 1.01 1.74 -15.12
N SER A 452 0.40 1.99 -16.29
CA SER A 452 -0.69 1.17 -16.80
C SER A 452 -0.28 -0.29 -17.06
N GLY A 453 0.94 -0.52 -17.56
CA GLY A 453 1.48 -1.86 -17.79
C GLY A 453 1.87 -2.59 -16.50
N LEU A 454 2.38 -1.84 -15.51
CA LEU A 454 2.75 -2.37 -14.19
C LEU A 454 1.51 -2.86 -13.44
N VAL A 455 0.43 -2.08 -13.43
CA VAL A 455 -0.83 -2.41 -12.74
C VAL A 455 -1.55 -3.58 -13.42
N GLY A 456 -1.47 -3.68 -14.77
CA GLY A 456 -2.10 -4.77 -15.52
C GLY A 456 -1.48 -6.17 -15.29
N GLY A 457 -0.29 -6.24 -14.68
CA GLY A 457 0.46 -7.49 -14.47
C GLY A 457 0.69 -7.91 -13.01
N LEU A 458 -0.02 -7.33 -12.04
CA LEU A 458 0.20 -7.58 -10.61
C LEU A 458 -0.48 -8.88 -10.13
N SER A 459 0.28 -9.76 -9.46
CA SER A 459 -0.24 -10.98 -8.82
C SER A 459 -0.31 -10.85 -7.28
N PRO A 460 -1.15 -11.65 -6.58
CA PRO A 460 -1.34 -11.55 -5.13
C PRO A 460 -0.08 -11.72 -4.27
N GLY A 461 0.90 -12.51 -4.73
CA GLY A 461 2.16 -12.76 -4.00
C GLY A 461 3.11 -11.55 -3.99
N PHE A 462 3.12 -10.79 -5.08
CA PHE A 462 3.89 -9.54 -5.18
C PHE A 462 3.34 -8.45 -4.26
N VAL A 463 2.01 -8.35 -4.16
CA VAL A 463 1.32 -7.39 -3.27
C VAL A 463 1.70 -7.63 -1.80
N ALA A 464 1.74 -8.89 -1.36
CA ALA A 464 2.11 -9.23 0.02
C ALA A 464 3.57 -8.84 0.36
N ALA A 465 4.50 -9.02 -0.57
CA ALA A 465 5.90 -8.62 -0.40
C ALA A 465 6.07 -7.09 -0.39
N ALA A 466 5.34 -6.39 -1.26
CA ALA A 466 5.38 -4.94 -1.37
C ALA A 466 4.82 -4.22 -0.14
N LEU A 467 3.76 -4.77 0.46
CA LEU A 467 3.18 -4.28 1.71
C LEU A 467 4.14 -4.46 2.89
N LYS A 468 4.85 -5.60 2.95
CA LYS A 468 5.83 -5.89 4.00
C LYS A 468 7.05 -4.96 3.94
N GLY A 469 7.47 -4.54 2.74
CA GLY A 469 8.53 -3.54 2.55
C GLY A 469 8.07 -2.11 2.80
N SER A 470 6.81 -1.77 2.46
CA SER A 470 6.23 -0.45 2.76
C SER A 470 6.02 -0.20 4.24
N ASN A 471 5.84 -1.26 5.05
CA ASN A 471 5.81 -1.17 6.51
C ASN A 471 7.16 -0.71 7.10
N ASP A 472 8.27 -0.99 6.39
CA ASP A 472 9.62 -0.56 6.77
C ASP A 472 9.95 0.87 6.25
N ASN A 473 9.17 1.42 5.30
CA ASN A 473 9.33 2.78 4.75
C ASN A 473 7.96 3.47 4.46
N PRO A 474 7.21 3.89 5.50
CA PRO A 474 5.86 4.45 5.35
C PRO A 474 5.80 5.82 4.65
N GLN A 475 6.93 6.54 4.58
CA GLN A 475 7.01 7.86 3.96
C GLN A 475 6.86 7.81 2.44
N LEU A 476 7.26 6.69 1.82
CA LEU A 476 7.08 6.40 0.39
C LEU A 476 5.60 6.42 -0.02
N LEU A 477 4.75 5.73 0.75
CA LEU A 477 3.30 5.70 0.52
C LEU A 477 2.70 7.11 0.59
N ILE A 478 3.05 7.87 1.62
CA ILE A 478 2.57 9.26 1.81
C ILE A 478 2.95 10.14 0.60
N ASN A 479 4.19 10.05 0.14
CA ASN A 479 4.65 10.85 -1.01
C ASN A 479 4.02 10.41 -2.33
N LEU A 480 3.83 9.09 -2.55
CA LEU A 480 3.11 8.55 -3.71
C LEU A 480 1.65 9.01 -3.75
N THR A 481 0.94 8.94 -2.62
CA THR A 481 -0.47 9.39 -2.53
C THR A 481 -0.60 10.89 -2.77
N ASN A 482 0.37 11.69 -2.31
CA ASN A 482 0.35 13.14 -2.48
C ASN A 482 0.72 13.61 -3.90
N SER A 483 1.39 12.77 -4.70
CA SER A 483 1.97 13.16 -6.00
C SER A 483 1.21 12.61 -7.22
N LEU A 484 0.35 11.61 -7.03
CA LEU A 484 -0.44 11.01 -8.11
C LEU A 484 -1.78 11.73 -8.28
N ASP A 485 -2.19 11.94 -9.54
CA ASP A 485 -3.51 12.48 -9.88
C ASP A 485 -4.63 11.49 -9.46
N ALA A 486 -5.57 11.95 -8.64
CA ALA A 486 -6.71 11.18 -8.14
C ALA A 486 -7.53 10.56 -9.29
N SER A 487 -7.61 11.22 -10.45
CA SER A 487 -8.33 10.71 -11.62
C SER A 487 -7.60 9.57 -12.35
N ALA A 488 -6.27 9.49 -12.19
CA ALA A 488 -5.44 8.42 -12.74
C ALA A 488 -5.41 7.21 -11.80
N VAL A 489 -5.43 7.44 -10.49
CA VAL A 489 -5.54 6.39 -9.46
C VAL A 489 -6.91 5.73 -9.51
N SER A 490 -8.00 6.50 -9.58
CA SER A 490 -9.37 5.98 -9.75
C SER A 490 -9.49 5.06 -10.98
N ARG A 491 -8.98 5.48 -12.15
CA ARG A 491 -8.99 4.67 -13.38
C ARG A 491 -8.10 3.42 -13.34
N ALA A 492 -7.00 3.46 -12.58
CA ALA A 492 -6.15 2.29 -12.38
C ALA A 492 -6.77 1.26 -11.41
N LEU A 493 -7.54 1.74 -10.41
CA LEU A 493 -8.26 0.91 -9.45
C LEU A 493 -9.49 0.22 -10.07
N ASP A 494 -10.09 0.81 -11.09
CA ASP A 494 -11.27 0.33 -11.83
C ASP A 494 -11.04 -1.00 -12.59
N LEU A 495 -9.79 -1.32 -12.95
CA LEU A 495 -9.48 -2.39 -13.91
C LEU A 495 -9.24 -3.79 -13.32
N SER A 496 -9.16 -3.98 -12.00
CA SER A 496 -8.63 -5.23 -11.43
C SER A 496 -9.59 -6.05 -10.56
N GLY A 497 -10.67 -5.48 -10.01
CA GLY A 497 -11.73 -6.17 -9.25
C GLY A 497 -11.35 -7.01 -8.00
N THR A 498 -10.06 -7.33 -7.82
CA THR A 498 -9.53 -8.31 -6.84
C THR A 498 -8.27 -7.82 -6.13
N PHE A 499 -7.59 -6.82 -6.72
CA PHE A 499 -6.39 -6.19 -6.17
C PHE A 499 -6.67 -5.44 -4.87
N VAL A 500 -7.70 -4.60 -4.85
CA VAL A 500 -8.02 -3.72 -3.71
C VAL A 500 -8.43 -4.52 -2.47
N PRO A 501 -9.33 -5.53 -2.56
CA PRO A 501 -9.60 -6.42 -1.43
C PRO A 501 -8.34 -7.13 -0.91
N THR A 502 -7.48 -7.66 -1.79
CA THR A 502 -6.27 -8.38 -1.33
C THR A 502 -5.25 -7.45 -0.67
N LEU A 503 -5.12 -6.21 -1.17
CA LEU A 503 -4.26 -5.17 -0.61
C LEU A 503 -4.75 -4.74 0.78
N LEU A 504 -6.05 -4.47 0.93
CA LEU A 504 -6.67 -4.00 2.17
C LEU A 504 -6.60 -5.05 3.29
N ALA A 505 -6.78 -6.33 2.95
CA ALA A 505 -6.70 -7.44 3.92
C ALA A 505 -5.30 -7.65 4.52
N LEU A 506 -4.26 -7.13 3.87
CA LEU A 506 -2.86 -7.33 4.24
C LEU A 506 -2.21 -6.06 4.82
N LEU A 507 -2.96 -4.96 4.98
CA LEU A 507 -2.45 -3.70 5.51
C LEU A 507 -2.21 -3.78 7.04
N PRO A 508 -1.02 -3.35 7.53
CA PRO A 508 -0.77 -3.25 8.97
C PRO A 508 -1.60 -2.14 9.63
N PRO A 509 -1.98 -2.28 10.92
CA PRO A 509 -2.80 -1.29 11.65
C PRO A 509 -2.22 0.15 11.67
N GLY A 510 -0.88 0.29 11.60
CA GLY A 510 -0.23 1.60 11.59
C GLY A 510 -0.48 2.43 10.32
N VAL A 511 -0.84 1.78 9.20
CA VAL A 511 -1.19 2.47 7.95
C VAL A 511 -2.54 3.16 8.06
N ALA A 512 -3.51 2.54 8.75
CA ALA A 512 -4.82 3.13 8.99
C ALA A 512 -4.71 4.47 9.74
N ALA A 513 -3.83 4.54 10.75
CA ALA A 513 -3.60 5.75 11.52
C ALA A 513 -2.95 6.90 10.74
N LYS A 514 -2.03 6.56 9.82
CA LYS A 514 -1.40 7.54 8.95
C LYS A 514 -2.31 7.97 7.80
N ALA A 515 -3.11 7.05 7.28
CA ALA A 515 -4.17 7.35 6.32
C ALA A 515 -5.21 8.29 6.92
N ALA A 516 -5.68 8.02 8.15
CA ALA A 516 -6.59 8.92 8.86
C ALA A 516 -5.98 10.32 9.08
N GLN A 517 -4.71 10.42 9.49
CA GLN A 517 -4.01 11.72 9.58
C GLN A 517 -3.97 12.46 8.24
N ALA A 518 -3.72 11.75 7.14
CA ALA A 518 -3.67 12.35 5.80
C ALA A 518 -5.06 12.78 5.31
N LEU A 519 -6.11 11.97 5.58
CA LEU A 519 -7.49 12.28 5.23
C LEU A 519 -8.03 13.47 6.01
N ASN A 520 -7.75 13.55 7.31
CA ASN A 520 -8.08 14.73 8.13
C ASN A 520 -7.35 15.99 7.62
N ALA A 521 -6.12 15.84 7.11
CA ALA A 521 -5.36 16.96 6.56
C ALA A 521 -5.82 17.40 5.16
N ASN A 522 -6.54 16.56 4.41
CA ASN A 522 -7.04 16.89 3.07
C ASN A 522 -8.45 16.31 2.79
N PRO A 523 -9.50 16.86 3.44
CA PRO A 523 -10.87 16.35 3.28
C PRO A 523 -11.42 16.50 1.84
N ALA A 524 -10.91 17.46 1.05
CA ALA A 524 -11.35 17.69 -0.33
C ALA A 524 -11.00 16.54 -1.30
N MET A 525 -9.92 15.81 -1.01
CA MET A 525 -9.55 14.60 -1.77
C MET A 525 -10.60 13.50 -1.56
N LEU A 526 -11.13 13.38 -0.35
CA LEU A 526 -12.12 12.37 0.00
C LEU A 526 -13.46 12.62 -0.71
N ASP A 527 -13.90 13.87 -0.77
CA ASP A 527 -15.06 14.30 -1.54
C ASP A 527 -14.92 13.95 -3.04
N THR A 528 -13.74 14.21 -3.61
CA THR A 528 -13.44 13.87 -5.00
C THR A 528 -13.47 12.35 -5.26
N VAL A 529 -12.88 11.55 -4.37
CA VAL A 529 -12.86 10.08 -4.51
C VAL A 529 -14.27 9.50 -4.39
N LEU A 530 -15.06 9.95 -3.41
CA LEU A 530 -16.43 9.48 -3.21
C LEU A 530 -17.36 9.89 -4.35
N SER A 531 -17.14 11.05 -4.97
CA SER A 531 -17.92 11.50 -6.14
C SER A 531 -17.58 10.78 -7.44
N THR A 532 -16.49 10.00 -7.51
CA THR A 532 -15.98 9.39 -8.76
C THR A 532 -15.86 7.86 -8.72
N ALA A 533 -16.05 7.22 -7.56
CA ALA A 533 -15.91 5.78 -7.41
C ALA A 533 -17.16 4.99 -7.84
N ASP A 534 -16.99 3.76 -8.35
CA ASP A 534 -18.09 2.83 -8.61
C ASP A 534 -18.65 2.27 -7.28
N PRO A 535 -19.95 2.48 -6.98
CA PRO A 535 -20.61 1.97 -5.78
C PRO A 535 -20.50 0.47 -5.56
N THR A 536 -20.54 -0.30 -6.64
CA THR A 536 -20.54 -1.77 -6.61
C THR A 536 -19.18 -2.30 -6.21
N VAL A 537 -18.12 -1.60 -6.63
CA VAL A 537 -16.73 -1.92 -6.29
C VAL A 537 -16.44 -1.57 -4.83
N LEU A 538 -16.86 -0.38 -4.38
CA LEU A 538 -16.74 0.00 -2.97
C LEU A 538 -17.52 -0.94 -2.04
N ALA A 539 -18.75 -1.29 -2.40
CA ALA A 539 -19.52 -2.30 -1.70
C ALA A 539 -18.81 -3.65 -1.69
N GLY A 540 -18.32 -4.12 -2.85
CA GLY A 540 -17.56 -5.38 -2.94
C GLY A 540 -16.31 -5.39 -2.06
N ILE A 541 -15.62 -4.26 -1.93
CA ILE A 541 -14.46 -4.08 -1.04
C ILE A 541 -14.88 -4.19 0.43
N LEU A 542 -15.91 -3.45 0.84
CA LEU A 542 -16.40 -3.45 2.22
C LEU A 542 -16.96 -4.83 2.63
N ASN A 543 -17.60 -5.54 1.71
CA ASN A 543 -18.24 -6.82 1.99
C ASN A 543 -17.29 -8.01 1.93
N SER A 544 -16.09 -7.81 1.37
CA SER A 544 -15.09 -8.88 1.27
C SER A 544 -14.42 -9.20 2.61
N GLY A 545 -14.71 -8.44 3.67
CA GLY A 545 -14.04 -8.51 4.98
C GLY A 545 -12.57 -8.04 4.94
N ALA A 546 -12.07 -7.72 3.75
CA ALA A 546 -10.71 -7.28 3.55
C ALA A 546 -10.41 -5.90 4.14
N ALA A 547 -11.42 -5.03 4.17
CA ALA A 547 -11.28 -3.68 4.66
C ALA A 547 -11.49 -3.58 6.19
N ASP A 548 -11.96 -4.63 6.86
CA ASP A 548 -12.39 -4.58 8.27
C ASP A 548 -11.28 -4.06 9.20
N ALA A 549 -10.05 -4.54 9.01
CA ALA A 549 -8.90 -4.08 9.78
C ALA A 549 -8.50 -2.63 9.47
N LEU A 550 -8.68 -2.18 8.22
CA LEU A 550 -8.44 -0.80 7.83
C LEU A 550 -9.53 0.11 8.41
N ILE A 551 -10.79 -0.26 8.27
CA ILE A 551 -11.96 0.48 8.76
C ILE A 551 -11.88 0.61 10.28
N ALA A 552 -11.62 -0.50 10.99
CA ALA A 552 -11.45 -0.53 12.44
C ALA A 552 -10.25 0.33 12.91
N GLY A 553 -9.22 0.50 12.08
CA GLY A 553 -8.08 1.39 12.39
C GLY A 553 -8.25 2.84 11.95
N LEU A 554 -9.13 3.11 10.97
CA LEU A 554 -9.27 4.41 10.31
C LEU A 554 -10.41 5.22 10.91
N ILE A 555 -11.58 4.59 11.09
CA ILE A 555 -12.77 5.25 11.63
C ILE A 555 -12.51 5.91 12.98
N PRO A 556 -11.85 5.28 13.98
CA PRO A 556 -11.59 5.91 15.28
C PRO A 556 -10.73 7.19 15.22
N LEU A 557 -10.08 7.46 14.09
CA LEU A 557 -9.10 8.54 13.93
C LEU A 557 -9.57 9.65 12.98
N LEU A 558 -10.76 9.51 12.37
CA LEU A 558 -11.35 10.56 11.54
C LEU A 558 -11.96 11.67 12.40
N ASP A 559 -11.75 12.93 11.98
CA ASP A 559 -12.29 14.11 12.67
C ASP A 559 -13.59 14.65 12.03
N GLU A 560 -14.13 15.72 12.62
CA GLU A 560 -15.36 16.38 12.16
C GLU A 560 -15.23 16.96 10.74
N GLY A 561 -14.04 17.37 10.32
CA GLY A 561 -13.77 17.87 8.97
C GLY A 561 -13.85 16.76 7.92
N ALA A 562 -13.31 15.58 8.24
CA ALA A 562 -13.47 14.38 7.42
C ALA A 562 -14.95 13.95 7.36
N ALA A 563 -15.67 13.97 8.50
CA ALA A 563 -17.10 13.66 8.55
C ALA A 563 -17.93 14.58 7.65
N GLN A 564 -17.65 15.88 7.65
CA GLN A 564 -18.32 16.86 6.79
C GLN A 564 -18.05 16.59 5.30
N ALA A 565 -16.80 16.30 4.92
CA ALA A 565 -16.46 15.99 3.53
C ALA A 565 -17.16 14.73 3.03
N ILE A 566 -17.24 13.68 3.87
CA ILE A 566 -17.99 12.46 3.53
C ILE A 566 -19.47 12.77 3.40
N ALA A 567 -20.05 13.55 4.32
CA ALA A 567 -21.45 13.95 4.25
C ALA A 567 -21.77 14.73 2.96
N ASN A 568 -20.86 15.60 2.49
CA ASN A 568 -21.01 16.30 1.21
C ASN A 568 -21.00 15.34 0.01
N GLY A 569 -20.09 14.36 0.02
CA GLY A 569 -20.04 13.30 -0.98
C GLY A 569 -21.33 12.47 -0.98
N VAL A 570 -21.83 12.08 0.20
CA VAL A 570 -23.09 11.35 0.37
C VAL A 570 -24.30 12.19 -0.09
N ASN A 571 -24.33 13.49 0.19
CA ASN A 571 -25.38 14.39 -0.28
C ASN A 571 -25.39 14.50 -1.81
N THR A 572 -24.21 14.56 -2.42
CA THR A 572 -24.06 14.61 -3.89
C THR A 572 -24.49 13.29 -4.53
N ASP A 573 -24.13 12.17 -3.93
CA ASP A 573 -24.55 10.83 -4.37
C ASP A 573 -26.06 10.61 -4.21
N ALA A 574 -26.65 11.04 -3.10
CA ALA A 574 -28.07 10.88 -2.84
C ALA A 574 -28.95 11.61 -3.86
N ALA A 575 -28.42 12.61 -4.56
CA ALA A 575 -29.12 13.28 -5.66
C ALA A 575 -29.16 12.45 -6.97
N GLN A 576 -28.42 11.35 -7.05
CA GLN A 576 -28.43 10.43 -8.20
C GLN A 576 -29.68 9.53 -8.19
N PRO A 577 -30.12 9.01 -9.35
CA PRO A 577 -31.23 8.06 -9.41
C PRO A 577 -30.99 6.85 -8.49
N ALA A 578 -32.05 6.33 -7.86
CA ALA A 578 -31.97 5.31 -6.81
C ALA A 578 -31.29 3.98 -7.20
N ALA A 579 -31.04 3.72 -8.49
CA ALA A 579 -30.26 2.58 -8.99
C ALA A 579 -28.73 2.84 -9.04
N GLN A 580 -28.31 4.08 -8.80
CA GLN A 580 -26.93 4.56 -8.89
C GLN A 580 -26.43 5.15 -7.57
N SER A 581 -27.32 5.31 -6.57
CA SER A 581 -26.93 5.81 -5.26
C SER A 581 -26.01 4.83 -4.54
N MET A 582 -24.80 5.30 -4.27
CA MET A 582 -23.76 4.68 -3.48
C MET A 582 -24.24 4.39 -2.06
N ILE A 583 -24.84 5.34 -1.35
CA ILE A 583 -25.23 5.12 0.05
C ILE A 583 -26.26 3.98 0.18
N ARG A 584 -27.17 3.86 -0.79
CA ARG A 584 -28.13 2.76 -0.85
C ARG A 584 -27.45 1.42 -1.10
N SER A 585 -26.58 1.35 -2.11
CA SER A 585 -25.83 0.13 -2.45
C SER A 585 -24.94 -0.33 -1.30
N LEU A 586 -24.33 0.62 -0.57
CA LEU A 586 -23.54 0.36 0.63
C LEU A 586 -24.40 -0.26 1.74
N ILE A 587 -25.51 0.37 2.12
CA ILE A 587 -26.38 -0.16 3.19
C ILE A 587 -26.96 -1.55 2.81
N MET A 588 -27.26 -1.76 1.53
CA MET A 588 -27.77 -3.05 1.05
C MET A 588 -26.74 -4.17 1.13
N ALA A 589 -25.47 -3.85 0.91
CA ALA A 589 -24.45 -4.85 0.66
C ALA A 589 -23.54 -5.07 1.89
N SER A 590 -23.36 -4.05 2.74
CA SER A 590 -22.52 -4.08 3.94
C SER A 590 -23.01 -5.07 5.00
N ASP A 591 -22.05 -5.69 5.69
CA ASP A 591 -22.32 -6.50 6.87
C ASP A 591 -22.83 -5.61 8.02
N ALA A 592 -23.94 -6.02 8.62
CA ALA A 592 -24.63 -5.21 9.61
C ALA A 592 -23.94 -5.18 10.98
N GLU A 593 -23.19 -6.22 11.35
CA GLU A 593 -22.39 -6.23 12.59
C GLU A 593 -21.20 -5.29 12.44
N VAL A 594 -20.50 -5.36 11.29
CA VAL A 594 -19.41 -4.44 10.97
C VAL A 594 -19.89 -2.98 10.95
N MET A 595 -21.09 -2.73 10.42
CA MET A 595 -21.69 -1.39 10.44
C MET A 595 -21.96 -0.89 11.86
N ALA A 596 -22.49 -1.74 12.74
CA ALA A 596 -22.75 -1.38 14.13
C ALA A 596 -21.43 -1.10 14.89
N ASP A 597 -20.42 -1.96 14.73
CA ASP A 597 -19.10 -1.76 15.33
C ASP A 597 -18.43 -0.49 14.83
N ALA A 598 -18.52 -0.20 13.53
CA ALA A 598 -18.01 1.02 12.93
C ALA A 598 -18.68 2.28 13.50
N ILE A 599 -20.02 2.26 13.65
CA ILE A 599 -20.80 3.37 14.21
C ILE A 599 -20.39 3.64 15.67
N ASN A 600 -20.25 2.61 16.49
CA ASN A 600 -19.82 2.74 17.89
C ASN A 600 -18.34 3.15 18.03
N SER A 601 -17.49 2.82 17.05
CA SER A 601 -16.05 3.07 17.12
C SER A 601 -15.69 4.56 17.02
N ASN A 602 -16.54 5.41 16.44
CA ASN A 602 -16.34 6.86 16.42
C ASN A 602 -17.67 7.64 16.46
N PRO A 603 -18.23 7.85 17.67
CA PRO A 603 -19.46 8.61 17.87
C PRO A 603 -19.42 10.04 17.32
N ASP A 604 -18.26 10.69 17.41
CA ASP A 604 -18.07 12.09 17.00
C ASP A 604 -18.10 12.24 15.49
N PHE A 605 -17.48 11.29 14.79
CA PHE A 605 -17.53 11.21 13.34
C PHE A 605 -18.96 10.95 12.84
N VAL A 606 -19.69 10.00 13.45
CA VAL A 606 -21.10 9.71 13.09
C VAL A 606 -21.98 10.94 13.34
N ALA A 607 -21.81 11.61 14.49
CA ALA A 607 -22.53 12.85 14.77
C ALA A 607 -22.18 13.97 13.78
N GLY A 608 -20.91 14.12 13.42
CA GLY A 608 -20.44 15.06 12.40
C GLY A 608 -21.07 14.78 11.03
N MET A 609 -21.21 13.50 10.65
CA MET A 609 -21.90 13.12 9.41
C MET A 609 -23.38 13.52 9.46
N LEU A 610 -24.12 13.09 10.49
CA LEU A 610 -25.55 13.37 10.63
C LEU A 610 -25.87 14.88 10.63
N LYS A 611 -25.03 15.70 11.27
CA LYS A 611 -25.16 17.16 11.27
C LYS A 611 -25.09 17.80 9.88
N ASN A 612 -24.44 17.13 8.92
CA ASN A 612 -24.18 17.66 7.58
C ASN A 612 -24.97 16.92 6.48
N LEU A 613 -25.83 15.95 6.82
CA LEU A 613 -26.67 15.27 5.84
C LEU A 613 -27.82 16.15 5.35
N SER A 614 -28.19 15.97 4.09
CA SER A 614 -29.34 16.58 3.43
C SER A 614 -30.61 15.73 3.58
N GLU A 615 -31.77 16.34 3.35
CA GLU A 615 -33.07 15.66 3.33
C GLU A 615 -33.11 14.51 2.30
N THR A 616 -32.51 14.72 1.11
CA THR A 616 -32.42 13.70 0.06
C THR A 616 -31.56 12.52 0.51
N ALA A 617 -30.44 12.77 1.17
CA ALA A 617 -29.61 11.71 1.74
C ALA A 617 -30.35 10.92 2.82
N ALA A 618 -31.14 11.58 3.66
CA ALA A 618 -31.96 10.93 4.66
C ALA A 618 -33.00 9.98 4.04
N ALA A 619 -33.68 10.42 2.97
CA ALA A 619 -34.60 9.56 2.21
C ALA A 619 -33.87 8.37 1.56
N ALA A 620 -32.68 8.58 0.98
CA ALA A 620 -31.88 7.51 0.39
C ALA A 620 -31.39 6.47 1.43
N ILE A 621 -31.06 6.92 2.64
CA ILE A 621 -30.73 6.05 3.77
C ILE A 621 -31.94 5.18 4.16
N ALA A 622 -33.14 5.77 4.23
CA ALA A 622 -34.38 5.02 4.47
C ALA A 622 -34.61 3.95 3.38
N ASP A 623 -34.39 4.29 2.10
CA ASP A 623 -34.49 3.34 0.99
C ASP A 623 -33.47 2.19 1.08
N GLY A 624 -32.25 2.48 1.55
CA GLY A 624 -31.23 1.48 1.86
C GLY A 624 -31.67 0.53 2.96
N MET A 625 -32.17 1.07 4.08
CA MET A 625 -32.71 0.26 5.19
C MET A 625 -33.92 -0.57 4.77
N ASN A 626 -34.79 -0.05 3.90
CA ASN A 626 -35.93 -0.79 3.36
C ASN A 626 -35.50 -1.99 2.51
N ALA A 627 -34.40 -1.84 1.77
CA ALA A 627 -33.85 -2.91 0.96
C ALA A 627 -33.15 -3.99 1.80
N ASN A 628 -32.62 -3.63 2.98
CA ASN A 628 -32.07 -4.58 3.95
C ASN A 628 -32.51 -4.28 5.40
N PRO A 629 -33.74 -4.68 5.80
CA PRO A 629 -34.24 -4.41 7.15
C PRO A 629 -33.44 -5.09 8.25
N ALA A 630 -32.72 -6.19 7.95
CA ALA A 630 -31.89 -6.88 8.94
C ALA A 630 -30.78 -5.97 9.49
N THR A 631 -30.29 -5.04 8.69
CA THR A 631 -29.33 -4.02 9.14
C THR A 631 -29.89 -3.18 10.28
N ALA A 632 -31.17 -2.80 10.22
CA ALA A 632 -31.82 -2.04 11.29
C ALA A 632 -31.92 -2.86 12.59
N THR A 633 -32.19 -4.17 12.51
CA THR A 633 -32.17 -5.05 13.69
C THR A 633 -30.81 -5.10 14.35
N THR A 634 -29.75 -5.32 13.56
CA THR A 634 -28.40 -5.48 14.10
C THR A 634 -27.84 -4.17 14.64
N VAL A 635 -28.01 -3.05 13.92
CA VAL A 635 -27.58 -1.73 14.40
C VAL A 635 -28.33 -1.37 15.68
N ALA A 636 -29.66 -1.51 15.73
CA ALA A 636 -30.42 -1.23 16.95
C ALA A 636 -30.06 -2.16 18.12
N ARG A 637 -29.62 -3.40 17.86
CA ARG A 637 -29.16 -4.34 18.90
C ARG A 637 -27.81 -3.93 19.52
N TYR A 638 -26.87 -3.44 18.73
CA TYR A 638 -25.48 -3.25 19.15
C TYR A 638 -25.07 -1.80 19.39
N LEU A 639 -25.87 -0.82 18.97
CA LEU A 639 -25.58 0.59 19.22
C LEU A 639 -25.51 0.86 20.73
N ASP A 640 -24.47 1.57 21.18
CA ASP A 640 -24.26 1.89 22.60
C ASP A 640 -24.85 3.27 22.98
N GLY A 641 -24.97 3.52 24.29
CA GLY A 641 -25.52 4.77 24.81
C GLY A 641 -24.67 6.02 24.55
N THR A 642 -23.34 5.89 24.48
CA THR A 642 -22.47 7.05 24.20
C THR A 642 -22.70 7.53 22.77
N THR A 643 -22.73 6.60 21.83
CA THR A 643 -23.00 6.84 20.42
C THR A 643 -24.42 7.38 20.23
N SER A 644 -25.39 6.82 20.94
CA SER A 644 -26.78 7.25 20.88
C SER A 644 -27.00 8.68 21.39
N ARG A 645 -26.30 9.08 22.47
CA ARG A 645 -26.32 10.48 22.93
C ARG A 645 -25.73 11.42 21.87
N ARG A 646 -24.64 11.03 21.19
CA ARG A 646 -24.05 11.85 20.11
C ARG A 646 -24.94 11.92 18.88
N ILE A 647 -25.67 10.85 18.56
CA ILE A 647 -26.71 10.84 17.54
C ILE A 647 -27.83 11.83 17.92
N ALA A 648 -28.30 11.83 19.17
CA ALA A 648 -29.30 12.78 19.64
C ALA A 648 -28.84 14.24 19.48
N GLU A 649 -27.61 14.55 19.89
CA GLU A 649 -26.99 15.87 19.72
C GLU A 649 -26.91 16.28 18.23
N ALA A 650 -26.62 15.34 17.34
CA ALA A 650 -26.58 15.59 15.92
C ALA A 650 -27.97 15.82 15.31
N LEU A 651 -28.98 15.05 15.73
CA LEU A 651 -30.37 15.22 15.32
C LEU A 651 -30.94 16.55 15.81
N ASN A 652 -30.58 16.99 17.02
CA ASN A 652 -30.94 18.31 17.53
C ASN A 652 -30.34 19.44 16.67
N ALA A 653 -29.13 19.24 16.14
CA ALA A 653 -28.46 20.22 15.30
C ALA A 653 -28.96 20.19 13.83
N ASN A 654 -29.50 19.07 13.36
CA ASN A 654 -30.03 18.89 12.02
C ASN A 654 -31.39 18.16 12.06
N THR A 655 -32.45 18.87 12.43
CA THR A 655 -33.79 18.27 12.55
C THR A 655 -34.45 18.00 11.19
N ALA A 656 -33.96 18.65 10.11
CA ALA A 656 -34.53 18.56 8.77
C ALA A 656 -34.50 17.14 8.18
N ILE A 657 -33.57 16.28 8.64
CA ILE A 657 -33.45 14.90 8.14
C ILE A 657 -34.46 13.93 8.74
N ILE A 658 -35.11 14.27 9.86
CA ILE A 658 -35.95 13.35 10.64
C ILE A 658 -37.21 12.97 9.85
N ARG A 659 -37.95 13.97 9.36
CA ARG A 659 -39.21 13.75 8.65
C ARG A 659 -39.01 12.98 7.33
N PRO A 660 -38.04 13.33 6.46
CA PRO A 660 -37.72 12.52 5.28
C PRO A 660 -37.30 11.09 5.61
N LEU A 661 -36.53 10.88 6.68
CA LEU A 661 -36.13 9.53 7.10
C LEU A 661 -37.37 8.70 7.46
N ILE A 662 -38.21 9.19 8.37
CA ILE A 662 -39.37 8.44 8.88
C ILE A 662 -40.40 8.20 7.78
N GLN A 663 -40.70 9.21 6.97
CA GLN A 663 -41.71 9.12 5.91
C GLN A 663 -41.36 8.03 4.88
N ASN A 664 -40.07 7.78 4.64
CA ASN A 664 -39.61 6.81 3.67
C ASN A 664 -39.32 5.43 4.28
N LEU A 665 -39.39 5.24 5.60
CA LEU A 665 -39.17 3.92 6.21
C LEU A 665 -40.35 2.98 6.02
N SER A 666 -40.07 1.72 5.69
CA SER A 666 -41.07 0.68 5.52
C SER A 666 -41.50 0.06 6.85
N PRO A 667 -42.71 -0.53 6.93
CA PRO A 667 -43.16 -1.22 8.15
C PRO A 667 -42.24 -2.39 8.55
N GLN A 668 -41.56 -3.03 7.59
CA GLN A 668 -40.58 -4.08 7.85
C GLN A 668 -39.39 -3.55 8.65
N VAL A 669 -38.92 -2.34 8.35
CA VAL A 669 -37.86 -1.68 9.13
C VAL A 669 -38.37 -1.34 10.54
N GLY A 670 -39.62 -0.89 10.68
CA GLY A 670 -40.24 -0.70 12.00
C GLY A 670 -40.21 -1.96 12.87
N ARG A 671 -40.53 -3.12 12.28
CA ARG A 671 -40.41 -4.42 12.98
C ARG A 671 -38.96 -4.76 13.34
N ALA A 672 -38.05 -4.54 12.41
CA ALA A 672 -36.63 -4.83 12.59
C ALA A 672 -36.01 -3.98 13.71
N ILE A 673 -36.34 -2.68 13.77
CA ILE A 673 -35.93 -1.77 14.85
C ILE A 673 -36.44 -2.29 16.19
N ALA A 674 -37.73 -2.62 16.30
CA ALA A 674 -38.29 -3.13 17.55
C ALA A 674 -37.61 -4.42 18.03
N GLU A 675 -37.34 -5.36 17.11
CA GLU A 675 -36.61 -6.59 17.44
C GLU A 675 -35.18 -6.33 17.89
N GLY A 676 -34.50 -5.34 17.31
CA GLY A 676 -33.17 -4.91 17.72
C GLY A 676 -33.16 -4.24 19.08
N LEU A 677 -34.10 -3.32 19.34
CA LEU A 677 -34.24 -2.63 20.62
C LEU A 677 -34.47 -3.59 21.78
N ASN A 678 -35.36 -4.59 21.62
CA ASN A 678 -35.58 -5.61 22.65
C ASN A 678 -34.34 -6.45 22.98
N GLN A 679 -33.41 -6.55 22.03
CA GLN A 679 -32.17 -7.32 22.18
C GLN A 679 -30.99 -6.45 22.58
N ASN A 680 -31.16 -5.13 22.62
CA ASN A 680 -30.12 -4.21 23.03
C ASN A 680 -29.94 -4.31 24.56
N THR A 681 -28.72 -4.59 24.99
CA THR A 681 -28.39 -4.73 26.42
C THR A 681 -27.62 -3.53 26.98
N THR A 682 -27.59 -2.42 26.23
CA THR A 682 -26.92 -1.17 26.59
C THR A 682 -27.95 -0.11 27.02
N ASP A 683 -27.48 1.07 27.40
CA ASP A 683 -28.30 2.25 27.73
C ASP A 683 -28.69 3.08 26.47
N MET A 684 -28.62 2.50 25.27
CA MET A 684 -28.92 3.14 23.99
C MET A 684 -30.19 4.00 24.02
N THR A 685 -31.32 3.39 24.39
CA THR A 685 -32.64 4.02 24.31
C THR A 685 -32.80 5.12 25.35
N SER A 686 -32.32 4.91 26.59
CA SER A 686 -32.38 5.94 27.62
C SER A 686 -31.51 7.14 27.25
N GLN A 687 -30.28 6.91 26.76
CA GLN A 687 -29.37 7.96 26.31
C GLN A 687 -29.87 8.75 25.11
N LEU A 688 -30.45 8.06 24.12
CA LEU A 688 -31.05 8.71 22.95
C LEU A 688 -32.19 9.62 23.40
N MET A 689 -33.20 9.07 24.07
CA MET A 689 -34.42 9.77 24.46
C MET A 689 -34.15 10.91 25.45
N GLY A 690 -33.21 10.73 26.38
CA GLY A 690 -32.80 11.76 27.34
C GLY A 690 -32.27 13.04 26.68
N ALA A 691 -31.57 12.88 25.56
CA ALA A 691 -30.85 13.97 24.90
C ALA A 691 -31.60 14.65 23.73
N LEU A 692 -32.78 14.17 23.32
CA LEU A 692 -33.54 14.79 22.22
C LEU A 692 -34.19 16.13 22.63
N SER A 693 -34.24 17.06 21.69
CA SER A 693 -34.88 18.38 21.85
C SER A 693 -36.37 18.38 21.50
N ASP A 694 -37.06 19.44 21.88
CA ASP A 694 -38.43 19.78 21.50
C ASP A 694 -38.64 19.77 19.97
N GLN A 695 -37.74 20.38 19.19
CA GLN A 695 -37.86 20.42 17.74
C GLN A 695 -37.78 19.02 17.11
N VAL A 696 -36.92 18.14 17.66
CA VAL A 696 -36.89 16.72 17.25
C VAL A 696 -38.24 16.07 17.54
N GLY A 697 -38.87 16.38 18.68
CA GLY A 697 -40.21 15.90 19.01
C GLY A 697 -41.27 16.34 17.99
N ILE A 698 -41.23 17.60 17.56
CA ILE A 698 -42.15 18.12 16.54
C ILE A 698 -41.98 17.39 15.20
N GLU A 699 -40.74 17.25 14.72
CA GLU A 699 -40.46 16.58 13.45
C GLU A 699 -40.75 15.08 13.48
N LEU A 700 -40.51 14.42 14.62
CA LEU A 700 -40.82 13.01 14.82
C LEU A 700 -42.33 12.77 14.83
N ALA A 701 -43.11 13.60 15.54
CA ALA A 701 -44.57 13.52 15.53
C ALA A 701 -45.13 13.74 14.11
N GLY A 702 -44.60 14.73 13.37
CA GLY A 702 -44.96 14.98 11.98
C GLY A 702 -44.61 13.81 11.04
N GLY A 703 -43.41 13.26 11.16
CA GLY A 703 -42.97 12.11 10.36
C GLY A 703 -43.78 10.85 10.62
N LEU A 704 -44.14 10.56 11.88
CA LEU A 704 -45.01 9.43 12.23
C LEU A 704 -46.44 9.63 11.73
N ALA A 705 -46.94 10.87 11.70
CA ALA A 705 -48.23 11.18 11.10
C ALA A 705 -48.22 10.95 9.57
N ASP A 706 -47.10 11.25 8.90
CA ASP A 706 -46.92 10.97 7.47
C ASP A 706 -46.72 9.47 7.18
N ASN A 707 -46.29 8.68 8.17
CA ASN A 707 -46.06 7.24 8.05
C ASN A 707 -46.63 6.44 9.24
N PRO A 708 -47.96 6.34 9.35
CA PRO A 708 -48.61 5.66 10.48
C PRO A 708 -48.36 4.14 10.49
N GLU A 709 -48.05 3.52 9.34
CA GLU A 709 -47.78 2.08 9.29
C GLU A 709 -46.51 1.70 10.06
N LEU A 710 -45.54 2.61 10.16
CA LEU A 710 -44.32 2.39 10.91
C LEU A 710 -44.61 2.18 12.41
N ILE A 711 -45.42 3.06 13.03
CA ILE A 711 -45.73 2.94 14.46
C ILE A 711 -46.62 1.72 14.76
N THR A 712 -47.55 1.37 13.86
CA THR A 712 -48.41 0.18 14.04
C THR A 712 -47.64 -1.14 14.00
N THR A 713 -46.43 -1.15 13.45
CA THR A 713 -45.58 -2.34 13.38
C THR A 713 -44.44 -2.34 14.37
N LEU A 714 -43.91 -1.16 14.70
CA LEU A 714 -42.84 -0.98 15.68
C LEU A 714 -43.36 -1.15 17.10
N LEU A 715 -44.41 -0.40 17.47
CA LEU A 715 -44.90 -0.36 18.85
C LEU A 715 -45.22 -1.79 19.32
N PRO A 716 -46.12 -2.58 18.69
CA PRO A 716 -46.56 -3.90 19.20
C PRO A 716 -45.50 -4.96 19.46
N ARG A 717 -44.25 -4.70 19.07
CA ARG A 717 -43.14 -5.62 19.22
C ARG A 717 -42.21 -5.25 20.35
N LEU A 718 -42.32 -4.06 20.95
CA LEU A 718 -41.44 -3.65 22.04
C LEU A 718 -41.76 -4.39 23.34
N ASP A 719 -40.73 -4.72 24.12
CA ASP A 719 -40.83 -5.51 25.36
C ASP A 719 -40.62 -4.68 26.64
N ALA A 720 -40.74 -5.33 27.81
CA ALA A 720 -40.57 -4.69 29.10
C ALA A 720 -39.19 -4.05 29.31
N ASN A 721 -38.12 -4.63 28.78
CA ASN A 721 -36.77 -4.07 28.93
C ASN A 721 -36.66 -2.75 28.17
N THR A 722 -37.15 -2.72 26.94
CA THR A 722 -37.20 -1.50 26.14
C THR A 722 -38.07 -0.44 26.81
N ALA A 723 -39.22 -0.83 27.38
CA ALA A 723 -40.07 0.09 28.13
C ALA A 723 -39.36 0.74 29.33
N HIS A 724 -38.54 -0.02 30.06
CA HIS A 724 -37.77 0.49 31.18
C HIS A 724 -36.76 1.57 30.73
N GLU A 725 -36.01 1.29 29.66
CA GLU A 725 -35.05 2.26 29.10
C GLU A 725 -35.76 3.51 28.54
N VAL A 726 -36.91 3.34 27.86
CA VAL A 726 -37.73 4.47 27.41
C VAL A 726 -38.16 5.33 28.61
N ALA A 727 -38.63 4.72 29.69
CA ALA A 727 -39.03 5.45 30.89
C ALA A 727 -37.85 6.24 31.50
N MET A 728 -36.68 5.63 31.59
CA MET A 728 -35.46 6.30 32.09
C MET A 728 -35.09 7.52 31.24
N GLY A 729 -35.06 7.37 29.92
CA GLY A 729 -34.74 8.48 29.02
C GLY A 729 -35.79 9.59 29.04
N LEU A 730 -37.08 9.24 29.10
CA LEU A 730 -38.16 10.23 29.23
C LEU A 730 -38.09 11.01 30.55
N ASN A 731 -37.78 10.33 31.65
CA ASN A 731 -37.57 10.98 32.95
C ASN A 731 -36.38 11.94 32.94
N GLU A 732 -35.25 11.57 32.31
CA GLU A 732 -34.11 12.46 32.13
C GLU A 732 -34.47 13.67 31.27
N ASN A 733 -35.23 13.44 30.19
CA ASN A 733 -35.63 14.50 29.27
C ASN A 733 -36.63 15.49 29.87
N ALA A 734 -37.53 15.01 30.74
CA ALA A 734 -38.55 15.82 31.37
C ALA A 734 -38.04 16.58 32.61
N ALA A 735 -36.89 16.19 33.16
CA ALA A 735 -36.29 16.84 34.31
C ALA A 735 -36.02 18.34 34.05
N PRO A 736 -35.96 19.20 35.09
CA PRO A 736 -35.67 20.62 34.92
C PRO A 736 -34.36 20.87 34.15
N GLY A 737 -34.47 21.52 32.98
CA GLY A 737 -33.34 21.76 32.07
C GLY A 737 -33.11 20.68 31.01
N GLY A 738 -33.97 19.66 30.96
CA GLY A 738 -34.02 18.67 29.88
C GLY A 738 -34.57 19.22 28.57
N GLY A 739 -34.57 18.39 27.53
CA GLY A 739 -34.78 18.82 26.14
C GLY A 739 -36.22 19.13 25.75
N GLY A 740 -37.22 18.79 26.57
CA GLY A 740 -38.64 19.06 26.28
C GLY A 740 -39.24 18.20 25.16
N PHE A 741 -38.54 17.15 24.75
CA PHE A 741 -38.93 16.28 23.63
C PHE A 741 -40.31 15.64 23.84
N LEU A 742 -40.58 15.10 25.04
CA LEU A 742 -41.86 14.42 25.30
C LEU A 742 -43.05 15.38 25.22
N GLN A 743 -42.93 16.58 25.81
CA GLN A 743 -43.97 17.59 25.73
C GLN A 743 -44.27 17.95 24.27
N ALA A 744 -43.22 18.23 23.49
CA ALA A 744 -43.33 18.61 22.08
C ALA A 744 -43.90 17.48 21.21
N MET A 745 -43.56 16.22 21.49
CA MET A 745 -44.13 15.03 20.84
C MET A 745 -45.65 14.95 21.07
N VAL A 746 -46.09 15.09 22.31
CA VAL A 746 -47.52 15.04 22.68
C VAL A 746 -48.28 16.21 22.06
N GLU A 747 -47.70 17.41 22.12
CA GLU A 747 -48.28 18.62 21.52
C GLU A 747 -48.39 18.52 19.98
N GLY A 748 -47.36 17.99 19.33
CA GLY A 748 -47.28 17.84 17.87
C GLY A 748 -48.04 16.63 17.30
N THR A 749 -48.58 15.74 18.14
CA THR A 749 -49.29 14.53 17.68
C THR A 749 -50.62 14.89 17.02
N SER A 750 -50.79 14.54 15.74
CA SER A 750 -52.05 14.82 15.03
C SER A 750 -53.22 13.92 15.50
N PRO A 751 -54.48 14.31 15.28
CA PRO A 751 -55.63 13.47 15.57
C PRO A 751 -55.61 12.11 14.84
N GLU A 752 -55.09 12.07 13.62
CA GLU A 752 -54.94 10.83 12.83
C GLU A 752 -53.91 9.90 13.47
N LEU A 753 -52.73 10.43 13.81
CA LEU A 753 -51.70 9.66 14.50
C LEU A 753 -52.18 9.20 15.88
N THR A 754 -52.93 10.04 16.59
CA THR A 754 -53.59 9.68 17.86
C THR A 754 -54.47 8.44 17.69
N GLN A 755 -55.34 8.44 16.68
CA GLN A 755 -56.24 7.31 16.44
C GLN A 755 -55.45 6.03 16.14
N VAL A 756 -54.36 6.15 15.36
CA VAL A 756 -53.47 5.03 15.05
C VAL A 756 -52.82 4.47 16.32
N ILE A 757 -52.30 5.34 17.20
CA ILE A 757 -51.71 4.95 18.49
C ILE A 757 -52.78 4.28 19.36
N VAL A 758 -53.95 4.89 19.55
CA VAL A 758 -55.02 4.35 20.40
C VAL A 758 -55.52 2.99 19.88
N ASN A 759 -55.74 2.85 18.57
CA ASN A 759 -56.11 1.57 17.97
C ASN A 759 -55.03 0.51 18.23
N THR A 760 -53.76 0.88 18.12
CA THR A 760 -52.63 -0.03 18.38
C THR A 760 -52.60 -0.46 19.85
N LEU A 761 -52.80 0.46 20.80
CA LEU A 761 -52.81 0.19 22.24
C LEU A 761 -53.97 -0.71 22.67
N ASN A 762 -55.14 -0.56 22.05
CA ASN A 762 -56.32 -1.39 22.35
C ASN A 762 -56.22 -2.82 21.78
N THR A 763 -55.35 -3.04 20.79
CA THR A 763 -55.19 -4.36 20.17
C THR A 763 -54.10 -5.17 20.86
N ALA A 764 -54.28 -6.50 20.95
CA ALA A 764 -53.23 -7.40 21.39
C ALA A 764 -51.97 -7.23 20.50
N PRO A 765 -50.76 -7.19 21.08
CA PRO A 765 -50.45 -7.61 22.45
C PRO A 765 -50.70 -6.55 23.54
N TYR A 766 -50.88 -5.28 23.21
CA TYR A 766 -50.82 -4.14 24.13
C TYR A 766 -51.92 -3.96 25.19
N ASN A 767 -52.92 -4.83 25.23
CA ASN A 767 -53.96 -4.83 26.26
C ASN A 767 -53.37 -5.19 27.65
N MET A 768 -52.66 -4.23 28.26
CA MET A 768 -51.81 -4.34 29.46
C MET A 768 -50.69 -5.37 29.39
N ASP A 769 -49.94 -5.35 28.29
CA ASP A 769 -48.71 -6.13 28.15
C ASP A 769 -47.56 -5.62 29.05
N ALA A 770 -46.50 -6.42 29.13
CA ALA A 770 -45.29 -6.15 29.89
C ALA A 770 -44.62 -4.81 29.52
N PHE A 771 -44.73 -4.35 28.26
CA PHE A 771 -44.21 -3.05 27.85
C PHE A 771 -44.92 -1.87 28.54
N LEU A 772 -46.25 -1.73 28.37
CA LEU A 772 -46.97 -0.56 28.91
C LEU A 772 -46.98 -0.52 30.43
N SER A 773 -47.12 -1.70 31.06
CA SER A 773 -47.06 -1.81 32.51
C SER A 773 -45.69 -1.39 33.05
N THR A 774 -44.59 -1.84 32.43
CA THR A 774 -43.24 -1.44 32.82
C THR A 774 -42.97 0.04 32.53
N LEU A 775 -43.44 0.55 31.39
CA LEU A 775 -43.30 1.96 31.04
C LEU A 775 -43.93 2.84 32.13
N ILE A 776 -45.23 2.66 32.38
CA ILE A 776 -45.99 3.49 33.33
C ILE A 776 -45.40 3.36 34.74
N GLN A 777 -45.02 2.16 35.19
CA GLN A 777 -44.42 1.95 36.52
C GLN A 777 -43.12 2.72 36.75
N ASN A 778 -42.39 3.07 35.69
CA ASN A 778 -41.08 3.70 35.80
C ASN A 778 -41.09 5.20 35.45
N LEU A 779 -42.23 5.81 35.11
CA LEU A 779 -42.32 7.26 34.88
C LEU A 779 -42.37 8.05 36.21
N ASN A 780 -41.81 9.25 36.23
CA ASN A 780 -41.75 10.12 37.42
C ASN A 780 -42.63 11.39 37.29
N ALA A 781 -42.68 12.18 38.35
CA ALA A 781 -43.49 13.40 38.41
C ALA A 781 -43.13 14.43 37.31
N ASP A 782 -41.86 14.54 36.92
CA ASP A 782 -41.42 15.46 35.86
C ASP A 782 -41.99 15.03 34.50
N THR A 783 -41.94 13.73 34.20
CA THR A 783 -42.58 13.17 33.00
C THR A 783 -44.08 13.38 33.00
N ALA A 784 -44.73 13.22 34.16
CA ALA A 784 -46.15 13.54 34.32
C ALA A 784 -46.46 15.01 33.99
N ALA A 785 -45.63 15.96 34.45
CA ALA A 785 -45.77 17.37 34.11
C ALA A 785 -45.58 17.64 32.60
N ALA A 786 -44.56 17.04 31.98
CA ALA A 786 -44.33 17.17 30.54
C ALA A 786 -45.50 16.64 29.71
N VAL A 787 -46.08 15.50 30.09
CA VAL A 787 -47.29 14.95 29.45
C VAL A 787 -48.49 15.86 29.68
N ALA A 788 -48.71 16.36 30.90
CA ALA A 788 -49.82 17.26 31.21
C ALA A 788 -49.76 18.56 30.37
N HIS A 789 -48.59 19.17 30.27
CA HIS A 789 -48.38 20.36 29.44
C HIS A 789 -48.59 20.07 27.95
N GLY A 790 -48.06 18.95 27.45
CA GLY A 790 -48.26 18.54 26.06
C GLY A 790 -49.74 18.29 25.73
N LEU A 791 -50.48 17.63 26.63
CA LEU A 791 -51.93 17.42 26.51
C LEU A 791 -52.70 18.75 26.56
N GLY A 792 -52.26 19.71 27.38
CA GLY A 792 -52.81 21.06 27.41
C GLY A 792 -52.64 21.81 26.08
N GLY A 793 -51.53 21.59 25.38
CA GLY A 793 -51.29 22.10 24.03
C GLY A 793 -52.10 21.37 22.94
N ASN A 794 -52.64 20.19 23.25
CA ASN A 794 -53.35 19.34 22.31
C ASN A 794 -54.69 18.79 22.88
N PRO A 795 -55.71 19.64 23.05
CA PRO A 795 -57.00 19.23 23.61
C PRO A 795 -57.73 18.19 22.74
N ALA A 796 -57.47 18.18 21.42
CA ALA A 796 -58.03 17.19 20.50
C ALA A 796 -57.50 15.77 20.77
N LEU A 797 -56.21 15.65 21.13
CA LEU A 797 -55.60 14.40 21.58
C LEU A 797 -56.29 13.89 22.86
N VAL A 798 -56.54 14.76 23.84
CA VAL A 798 -57.26 14.39 25.08
C VAL A 798 -58.66 13.84 24.76
N GLU A 799 -59.46 14.57 23.96
CA GLU A 799 -60.79 14.11 23.58
C GLU A 799 -60.75 12.79 22.81
N ASN A 800 -59.81 12.61 21.90
CA ASN A 800 -59.71 11.39 21.09
C ASN A 800 -59.29 10.19 21.95
N VAL A 801 -58.30 10.35 22.84
CA VAL A 801 -57.89 9.33 23.81
C VAL A 801 -59.05 8.91 24.70
N LEU A 802 -59.77 9.87 25.29
CA LEU A 802 -60.92 9.58 26.16
C LEU A 802 -62.05 8.86 25.42
N ASN A 803 -62.23 9.12 24.12
CA ASN A 803 -63.31 8.51 23.32
C ASN A 803 -62.97 7.12 22.79
N HIS A 804 -61.70 6.78 22.62
CA HIS A 804 -61.31 5.57 21.89
C HIS A 804 -60.44 4.62 22.69
N LEU A 805 -59.75 5.04 23.74
CA LEU A 805 -58.90 4.14 24.55
C LEU A 805 -59.78 3.22 25.41
N ASP A 806 -59.30 2.00 25.69
CA ASP A 806 -59.95 1.11 26.64
C ASP A 806 -59.61 1.54 28.08
N GLY A 807 -60.63 1.96 28.83
CA GLY A 807 -60.48 2.44 30.19
C GLY A 807 -60.03 1.37 31.18
N THR A 808 -60.34 0.10 30.94
CA THR A 808 -59.87 -1.00 31.81
C THR A 808 -58.37 -1.21 31.66
N VAL A 809 -57.86 -1.14 30.43
CA VAL A 809 -56.45 -1.23 30.09
C VAL A 809 -55.67 -0.08 30.72
N MET A 810 -56.15 1.15 30.54
CA MET A 810 -55.49 2.33 31.08
C MET A 810 -55.45 2.30 32.63
N ALA A 811 -56.55 1.93 33.28
CA ALA A 811 -56.64 1.87 34.74
C ALA A 811 -55.63 0.90 35.37
N GLY A 812 -55.42 -0.27 34.77
CA GLY A 812 -54.45 -1.25 35.28
C GLY A 812 -53.03 -0.70 35.34
N GLY A 813 -52.61 0.06 34.32
CA GLY A 813 -51.31 0.73 34.30
C GLY A 813 -51.23 1.90 35.29
N LEU A 814 -52.28 2.72 35.35
CA LEU A 814 -52.36 3.88 36.24
C LEU A 814 -52.29 3.50 37.73
N ASN A 815 -52.95 2.41 38.14
CA ASN A 815 -52.87 1.91 39.51
C ASN A 815 -51.45 1.48 39.91
N ALA A 816 -50.61 1.10 38.94
CA ALA A 816 -49.25 0.65 39.22
C ALA A 816 -48.28 1.81 39.49
N ASN A 817 -48.68 3.07 39.25
CA ASN A 817 -47.88 4.26 39.54
C ASN A 817 -48.75 5.43 40.05
N GLU A 818 -49.18 5.32 41.30
CA GLU A 818 -49.94 6.35 42.03
C GLU A 818 -49.27 7.72 42.01
N ALA A 819 -47.95 7.77 42.21
CA ALA A 819 -47.20 9.04 42.26
C ALA A 819 -47.23 9.76 40.91
N TRP A 820 -47.04 9.03 39.80
CA TRP A 820 -47.12 9.59 38.46
C TRP A 820 -48.54 10.04 38.13
N LEU A 821 -49.57 9.25 38.44
CA LEU A 821 -50.97 9.64 38.19
C LEU A 821 -51.34 10.89 38.99
N THR A 822 -50.95 10.95 40.26
CA THR A 822 -51.22 12.10 41.12
C THR A 822 -50.55 13.37 40.60
N ALA A 823 -49.29 13.27 40.15
CA ALA A 823 -48.58 14.37 39.51
C ALA A 823 -49.24 14.78 38.17
N LEU A 824 -49.60 13.82 37.32
CA LEU A 824 -50.22 14.08 36.02
C LEU A 824 -51.53 14.83 36.19
N VAL A 825 -52.42 14.33 37.05
CA VAL A 825 -53.71 14.98 37.31
C VAL A 825 -53.50 16.34 37.96
N GLY A 826 -52.52 16.48 38.86
CA GLY A 826 -52.14 17.74 39.49
C GLY A 826 -51.76 18.85 38.50
N GLU A 827 -51.05 18.50 37.43
CA GLU A 827 -50.53 19.44 36.42
C GLU A 827 -51.50 19.69 35.24
N LEU A 828 -52.51 18.85 35.04
CA LEU A 828 -53.49 19.01 33.96
C LEU A 828 -54.36 20.27 34.15
N ASP A 829 -54.65 20.97 33.05
CA ASP A 829 -55.59 22.09 33.08
C ASP A 829 -57.00 21.58 33.41
N ALA A 830 -57.49 22.03 34.58
CA ALA A 830 -58.76 21.60 35.13
C ALA A 830 -59.95 21.86 34.18
N GLY A 831 -59.94 22.98 33.46
CA GLY A 831 -61.02 23.37 32.57
C GLY A 831 -61.03 22.56 31.28
N ALA A 832 -59.87 22.41 30.65
CA ALA A 832 -59.69 21.62 29.43
C ALA A 832 -60.00 20.14 29.67
N LEU A 833 -59.48 19.56 30.76
CA LEU A 833 -59.75 18.16 31.10
C LEU A 833 -61.22 17.94 31.47
N ALA A 834 -61.82 18.82 32.29
CA ALA A 834 -63.25 18.74 32.59
C ALA A 834 -64.10 18.87 31.32
N GLY A 835 -63.75 19.77 30.42
CA GLY A 835 -64.40 19.92 29.10
C GLY A 835 -64.32 18.64 28.29
N ALA A 836 -63.12 18.08 28.13
CA ALA A 836 -62.89 16.87 27.36
C ALA A 836 -63.58 15.64 27.96
N LEU A 837 -63.58 15.48 29.30
CA LEU A 837 -64.33 14.44 30.00
C LEU A 837 -65.83 14.55 29.77
N ASN A 838 -66.37 15.78 29.81
CA ASN A 838 -67.79 16.00 29.53
C ASN A 838 -68.14 15.73 28.06
N SER A 839 -67.30 16.16 27.11
CA SER A 839 -67.44 15.81 25.69
C SER A 839 -67.44 14.30 25.50
N ALA A 840 -66.50 13.59 26.14
CA ALA A 840 -66.35 12.16 26.04
C ALA A 840 -67.52 11.38 26.64
N LEU A 841 -68.05 11.79 27.80
CA LEU A 841 -69.25 11.22 28.41
C LEU A 841 -70.51 11.37 27.53
N GLY A 842 -70.49 12.31 26.58
CA GLY A 842 -71.52 12.46 25.55
C GLY A 842 -71.46 11.40 24.43
N THR A 843 -70.37 10.62 24.34
CA THR A 843 -70.18 9.57 23.31
C THR A 843 -70.24 8.17 23.92
N ALA A 844 -70.59 7.17 23.12
CA ALA A 844 -70.59 5.78 23.57
C ALA A 844 -69.19 5.26 23.94
N GLY A 845 -68.17 5.72 23.21
CA GLY A 845 -66.77 5.35 23.46
C GLY A 845 -66.25 5.95 24.77
N GLY A 846 -66.51 7.23 25.02
CA GLY A 846 -66.11 7.86 26.28
C GLY A 846 -66.87 7.35 27.50
N GLN A 847 -68.15 6.98 27.35
CA GLN A 847 -68.88 6.25 28.41
C GLN A 847 -68.22 4.89 28.70
N SER A 848 -67.83 4.14 27.67
CA SER A 848 -67.13 2.86 27.84
C SER A 848 -65.76 3.04 28.52
N PHE A 849 -64.99 4.05 28.11
CA PHE A 849 -63.71 4.41 28.74
C PHE A 849 -63.89 4.77 30.22
N VAL A 850 -64.80 5.69 30.54
CA VAL A 850 -65.03 6.10 31.93
C VAL A 850 -65.55 4.94 32.77
N THR A 851 -66.45 4.10 32.25
CA THR A 851 -66.89 2.87 32.96
C THR A 851 -65.71 1.95 33.26
N GLY A 852 -64.86 1.71 32.27
CA GLY A 852 -63.66 0.88 32.40
C GLY A 852 -62.72 1.43 33.47
N LEU A 853 -62.44 2.73 33.43
CA LEU A 853 -61.64 3.41 34.44
C LEU A 853 -62.23 3.25 35.83
N LEU A 854 -63.51 3.61 36.04
CA LEU A 854 -64.15 3.58 37.36
C LEU A 854 -64.30 2.16 37.92
N SER A 855 -64.42 1.15 37.05
CA SER A 855 -64.48 -0.25 37.48
C SER A 855 -63.13 -0.85 37.90
N THR A 856 -62.02 -0.23 37.49
CA THR A 856 -60.67 -0.81 37.63
C THR A 856 -59.71 0.06 38.44
N LEU A 857 -59.86 1.38 38.44
CA LEU A 857 -59.03 2.31 39.22
C LEU A 857 -59.26 2.13 40.73
N ASP A 858 -58.17 2.26 41.50
CA ASP A 858 -58.23 2.30 42.95
C ASP A 858 -58.85 3.65 43.41
N GLY A 859 -59.91 3.57 44.23
CA GLY A 859 -60.65 4.76 44.65
C GLY A 859 -59.82 5.72 45.52
N GLY A 860 -58.84 5.20 46.26
CA GLY A 860 -57.89 5.97 47.05
C GLY A 860 -56.93 6.77 46.17
N ILE A 861 -56.31 6.12 45.18
CA ILE A 861 -55.42 6.77 44.21
C ILE A 861 -56.16 7.90 43.45
N VAL A 862 -57.40 7.65 43.03
CA VAL A 862 -58.23 8.67 42.36
C VAL A 862 -58.54 9.83 43.30
N ALA A 863 -58.81 9.57 44.58
CA ALA A 863 -59.03 10.63 45.55
C ALA A 863 -57.78 11.50 45.74
N GLU A 864 -56.59 10.89 45.83
CA GLU A 864 -55.32 11.61 45.92
C GLU A 864 -55.05 12.47 44.67
N ALA A 865 -55.27 11.91 43.48
CA ALA A 865 -55.14 12.64 42.22
C ALA A 865 -56.12 13.83 42.12
N LEU A 866 -57.39 13.65 42.50
CA LEU A 866 -58.37 14.74 42.55
C LEU A 866 -58.03 15.79 43.61
N ASN A 867 -57.47 15.38 44.75
CA ASN A 867 -57.00 16.30 45.78
C ASN A 867 -55.80 17.13 45.29
N ALA A 868 -54.94 16.58 44.43
CA ALA A 868 -53.85 17.30 43.78
C ALA A 868 -54.35 18.35 42.78
N ASN A 869 -55.52 18.15 42.16
CA ASN A 869 -56.17 19.11 41.27
C ASN A 869 -57.59 19.49 41.73
N PRO A 870 -57.72 20.34 42.77
CA PRO A 870 -59.03 20.73 43.30
C PRO A 870 -59.86 21.59 42.32
N GLY A 871 -59.23 22.12 41.26
CA GLY A 871 -59.92 22.81 40.17
C GLY A 871 -60.73 21.85 39.32
N LEU A 872 -60.18 20.66 39.02
CA LEU A 872 -60.80 19.68 38.13
C LEU A 872 -62.18 19.25 38.61
N THR A 873 -62.33 18.88 39.88
CA THR A 873 -63.64 18.49 40.43
C THR A 873 -64.65 19.65 40.39
N ARG A 874 -64.20 20.88 40.59
CA ARG A 874 -65.08 22.06 40.49
C ARG A 874 -65.56 22.24 39.05
N GLU A 875 -64.65 22.24 38.09
CA GLU A 875 -64.98 22.43 36.68
C GLU A 875 -65.81 21.28 36.13
N LEU A 876 -65.50 20.04 36.52
CA LEU A 876 -66.27 18.86 36.12
C LEU A 876 -67.73 18.94 36.62
N MET A 877 -67.94 19.34 37.88
CA MET A 877 -69.28 19.52 38.45
C MET A 877 -70.03 20.70 37.82
N ASN A 878 -69.34 21.82 37.58
CA ASN A 878 -69.91 22.99 36.93
C ASN A 878 -70.35 22.69 35.48
N ALA A 879 -69.48 22.05 34.71
CA ALA A 879 -69.75 21.72 33.31
C ALA A 879 -70.76 20.59 33.19
N GLY A 880 -70.67 19.52 34.00
CA GLY A 880 -71.64 18.42 34.03
C GLY A 880 -73.06 18.84 34.46
N GLY A 881 -73.18 19.84 35.34
CA GLY A 881 -74.45 20.44 35.75
C GLY A 881 -75.19 21.16 34.62
N SER A 882 -74.48 21.69 33.63
CA SER A 882 -75.07 22.43 32.48
C SER A 882 -75.66 21.51 31.39
N ILE A 883 -75.27 20.24 31.38
CA ILE A 883 -75.64 19.25 30.34
C ILE A 883 -76.39 18.03 30.88
N GLY A 884 -76.75 18.01 32.17
CA GLY A 884 -77.56 16.95 32.77
C GLY A 884 -76.80 15.64 33.04
N LEU A 885 -75.47 15.63 32.95
CA LEU A 885 -74.62 14.44 33.11
C LEU A 885 -74.56 13.88 34.53
N GLY A 886 -75.12 14.57 35.54
CA GLY A 886 -75.22 14.04 36.90
C GLY A 886 -75.98 12.71 36.99
N SER A 887 -76.96 12.46 36.10
CA SER A 887 -77.61 11.15 36.00
C SER A 887 -76.73 10.11 35.32
N THR A 888 -75.99 10.49 34.26
CA THR A 888 -75.08 9.58 33.55
C THR A 888 -73.91 9.15 34.43
N LEU A 889 -73.32 10.06 35.22
CA LEU A 889 -72.27 9.71 36.17
C LEU A 889 -72.82 8.80 37.29
N HIS A 890 -74.05 9.04 37.75
CA HIS A 890 -74.72 8.17 38.71
C HIS A 890 -74.96 6.76 38.16
N ASP A 891 -75.47 6.65 36.92
CA ASP A 891 -75.75 5.39 36.25
C ASP A 891 -74.44 4.61 35.99
N LEU A 892 -73.37 5.27 35.54
CA LEU A 892 -72.04 4.67 35.34
C LEU A 892 -71.42 4.19 36.66
N LEU A 893 -71.56 4.96 37.74
CA LEU A 893 -71.12 4.56 39.09
C LEU A 893 -71.95 3.40 39.66
N ALA A 894 -73.23 3.30 39.28
CA ALA A 894 -74.08 2.18 39.65
C ALA A 894 -73.76 0.91 38.85
N ASP A 895 -73.50 1.04 37.54
CA ASP A 895 -73.18 -0.07 36.62
C ASP A 895 -71.78 -0.65 36.86
N ALA A 896 -70.79 0.18 37.21
CA ALA A 896 -69.47 -0.28 37.65
C ALA A 896 -69.53 -1.12 38.96
N GLY A 897 -70.66 -1.08 39.67
CA GLY A 897 -70.88 -1.72 40.98
C GLY A 897 -71.51 -3.12 40.97
N ALA A 898 -71.63 -3.82 39.83
CA ALA A 898 -72.30 -5.12 39.75
C ALA A 898 -71.59 -6.33 40.44
N GLY A 899 -70.61 -6.08 41.33
CA GLY A 899 -69.86 -7.12 42.07
C GLY A 899 -69.71 -6.92 43.59
N ALA A 900 -69.80 -5.68 44.10
CA ALA A 900 -69.89 -5.37 45.53
C ALA A 900 -70.37 -3.92 45.71
N PRO A 901 -71.37 -3.65 46.58
CA PRO A 901 -71.90 -2.30 46.75
C PRO A 901 -70.90 -1.44 47.53
N GLY A 902 -70.21 -0.52 46.84
CA GLY A 902 -69.68 0.69 47.46
C GLY A 902 -68.17 0.83 47.64
N GLY A 903 -67.30 -0.09 47.22
CA GLY A 903 -65.84 0.03 47.44
C GLY A 903 -65.22 1.31 46.86
N PHE A 904 -65.21 1.46 45.54
CA PHE A 904 -64.66 2.64 44.86
C PHE A 904 -65.27 3.97 45.35
N LEU A 905 -66.60 4.04 45.46
CA LEU A 905 -67.30 5.24 45.93
C LEU A 905 -67.02 5.55 47.41
N THR A 906 -66.89 4.54 48.26
CA THR A 906 -66.56 4.70 49.69
C THR A 906 -65.11 5.11 49.88
N GLU A 907 -64.19 4.54 49.12
CA GLU A 907 -62.76 4.90 49.12
C GLU A 907 -62.56 6.31 48.57
N LEU A 908 -63.20 6.65 47.45
CA LEU A 908 -63.20 7.98 46.86
C LEU A 908 -63.74 9.02 47.85
N ILE A 909 -64.94 8.81 48.40
CA ILE A 909 -65.57 9.72 49.36
C ILE A 909 -64.75 9.77 50.67
N GLY A 910 -64.16 8.65 51.10
CA GLY A 910 -63.32 8.57 52.29
C GLY A 910 -61.96 9.27 52.15
N GLY A 911 -61.40 9.32 50.95
CA GLY A 911 -60.08 9.92 50.66
C GLY A 911 -60.11 11.41 50.25
N LEU A 912 -61.26 11.95 49.86
CA LEU A 912 -61.37 13.38 49.51
C LEU A 912 -61.19 14.30 50.73
N ASN A 913 -60.45 15.39 50.57
CA ASN A 913 -60.22 16.37 51.64
C ASN A 913 -61.55 16.92 52.19
N GLY A 914 -61.70 17.01 53.52
CA GLY A 914 -62.94 17.47 54.17
C GLY A 914 -63.45 18.85 53.71
N THR A 915 -62.56 19.74 53.24
CA THR A 915 -62.93 21.05 52.67
C THR A 915 -63.51 20.92 51.25
N MET A 916 -63.03 19.93 50.50
CA MET A 916 -63.49 19.60 49.16
C MET A 916 -64.83 18.87 49.22
N MET A 917 -64.98 17.93 50.15
CA MET A 917 -66.27 17.31 50.47
C MET A 917 -67.29 18.38 50.90
N ALA A 918 -66.91 19.30 51.79
CA ALA A 918 -67.78 20.42 52.19
C ALA A 918 -68.19 21.29 50.99
N ARG A 919 -67.28 21.61 50.07
CA ARG A 919 -67.58 22.42 48.86
C ARG A 919 -68.39 21.68 47.80
N VAL A 920 -68.14 20.39 47.59
CA VAL A 920 -68.94 19.53 46.71
C VAL A 920 -70.37 19.44 47.25
N LEU A 921 -70.52 19.22 48.56
CA LEU A 921 -71.80 19.19 49.24
C LEU A 921 -72.48 20.58 49.25
N GLU A 922 -71.74 21.69 49.40
CA GLU A 922 -72.28 23.06 49.39
C GLU A 922 -72.73 23.51 47.99
N ASN A 923 -71.96 23.19 46.93
CA ASN A 923 -72.36 23.44 45.55
C ASN A 923 -73.56 22.60 45.14
N ALA A 924 -73.61 21.35 45.59
CA ALA A 924 -74.74 20.49 45.30
C ALA A 924 -75.98 20.93 46.10
N ALA A 925 -75.85 21.23 47.40
CA ALA A 925 -76.96 21.66 48.26
C ALA A 925 -77.52 23.05 47.93
N SER A 926 -76.75 23.93 47.28
CA SER A 926 -77.20 25.30 47.00
C SER A 926 -78.12 25.45 45.78
N GLY A 927 -78.20 24.47 44.87
CA GLY A 927 -79.15 24.45 43.75
C GLY A 927 -79.21 25.73 42.87
N ALA A 928 -78.18 26.58 42.93
CA ALA A 928 -78.34 28.01 42.72
C ALA A 928 -78.35 28.47 41.25
N THR A 929 -78.29 27.57 40.27
CA THR A 929 -78.17 27.97 38.85
C THR A 929 -79.06 27.20 37.88
N LEU A 930 -80.01 26.39 38.34
CA LEU A 930 -80.95 25.72 37.43
C LEU A 930 -82.16 26.61 37.11
N THR A 931 -82.28 26.99 35.84
CA THR A 931 -83.47 27.65 35.29
C THR A 931 -84.69 26.72 35.39
N ALA A 932 -85.89 27.29 35.32
CA ALA A 932 -87.14 26.51 35.38
C ALA A 932 -87.24 25.47 34.23
N ALA A 933 -86.60 25.71 33.10
CA ALA A 933 -86.56 24.81 31.96
C ALA A 933 -85.62 23.61 32.17
N GLU A 934 -84.52 23.81 32.92
CA GLU A 934 -83.56 22.74 33.24
C GLU A 934 -84.09 21.82 34.34
N ARG A 935 -84.82 22.36 35.32
CA ARG A 935 -85.57 21.55 36.31
C ARG A 935 -86.62 20.63 35.69
N ALA A 936 -87.24 21.05 34.58
CA ALA A 936 -88.28 20.28 33.90
C ALA A 936 -87.76 19.07 33.11
N ARG A 937 -86.44 18.97 32.91
CA ARG A 937 -85.78 17.92 32.10
C ARG A 937 -85.19 16.78 32.91
N LEU A 938 -85.29 16.81 34.24
CA LEU A 938 -84.81 15.74 35.11
C LEU A 938 -85.75 14.51 35.02
N PRO A 939 -85.20 13.27 34.99
CA PRO A 939 -85.94 12.06 34.62
C PRO A 939 -86.99 11.58 35.64
N PHE A 940 -87.05 12.16 36.84
CA PHE A 940 -88.06 11.80 37.85
C PHE A 940 -88.67 13.03 38.51
N GLN A 941 -89.92 13.31 38.16
CA GLN A 941 -90.77 14.24 38.90
C GLN A 941 -91.39 13.50 40.10
N SER A 942 -91.25 14.05 41.31
CA SER A 942 -92.07 13.61 42.44
C SER A 942 -93.54 14.02 42.20
N VAL A 943 -94.46 13.36 42.92
CA VAL A 943 -95.90 13.64 42.90
C VAL A 943 -96.22 15.09 43.34
N ASP A 944 -95.25 15.82 43.90
CA ASP A 944 -95.39 17.15 44.48
C ASP A 944 -94.77 18.26 43.62
N GLY A 945 -94.24 17.93 42.43
CA GLY A 945 -93.67 18.91 41.49
C GLY A 945 -92.29 19.47 41.86
N ASN A 946 -91.68 19.00 42.96
CA ASN A 946 -90.29 19.27 43.31
C ASN A 946 -89.44 18.04 42.94
N GLY A 947 -88.64 18.14 41.89
CA GLY A 947 -87.78 17.04 41.42
C GLY A 947 -86.89 16.47 42.52
N TYR A 948 -86.61 15.17 42.46
CA TYR A 948 -85.58 14.54 43.29
C TYR A 948 -84.21 14.83 42.66
N THR A 949 -83.35 15.50 43.40
CA THR A 949 -81.92 15.61 43.08
C THR A 949 -81.20 14.33 43.54
N MET A 950 -80.04 14.00 42.97
CA MET A 950 -79.17 12.94 43.51
C MET A 950 -78.96 13.10 45.02
N LEU A 951 -78.87 14.35 45.49
CA LEU A 951 -78.69 14.72 46.88
C LEU A 951 -79.87 14.32 47.77
N LYS A 952 -81.10 14.37 47.26
CA LYS A 952 -82.32 13.91 47.97
C LYS A 952 -82.45 12.40 48.08
N VAL A 953 -81.72 11.63 47.27
CA VAL A 953 -81.80 10.16 47.25
C VAL A 953 -80.51 9.49 47.73
N THR A 954 -79.43 10.24 47.93
CA THR A 954 -78.20 9.73 48.57
C THR A 954 -78.32 9.79 50.09
N TRP A 955 -78.24 8.63 50.73
CA TRP A 955 -78.29 8.46 52.17
C TRP A 955 -76.96 7.88 52.69
N PHE A 956 -76.41 8.48 53.74
CA PHE A 956 -75.20 8.04 54.41
C PHE A 956 -75.55 7.26 55.67
N TYR A 957 -74.99 6.07 55.81
CA TYR A 957 -75.01 5.34 57.07
C TYR A 957 -73.87 5.83 57.95
N VAL A 958 -74.21 6.42 59.09
CA VAL A 958 -73.26 6.91 60.09
C VAL A 958 -73.29 5.95 61.27
N PHE A 959 -72.20 5.22 61.50
CA PHE A 959 -72.00 4.37 62.66
C PHE A 959 -71.04 5.05 63.64
N LEU A 960 -71.51 5.30 64.86
CA LEU A 960 -70.74 5.92 65.93
C LEU A 960 -70.45 4.90 67.02
N GLN A 961 -69.17 4.66 67.29
CA GLN A 961 -68.73 3.88 68.44
C GLN A 961 -67.95 4.81 69.38
N ALA A 962 -68.52 5.08 70.55
CA ALA A 962 -67.90 5.92 71.57
C ALA A 962 -67.61 5.08 72.81
N ASP A 963 -66.34 5.07 73.22
CA ASP A 963 -65.96 4.50 74.52
C ASP A 963 -66.21 5.57 75.58
N THR A 964 -67.31 5.41 76.32
CA THR A 964 -67.70 6.36 77.35
C THR A 964 -67.35 5.79 78.72
N PHE A 965 -67.27 6.64 79.75
CA PHE A 965 -67.02 6.20 81.13
C PHE A 965 -68.07 5.18 81.65
N LEU A 966 -69.20 5.03 80.96
CA LEU A 966 -70.28 4.07 81.24
C LEU A 966 -70.24 2.80 80.36
N GLY A 967 -69.17 2.61 79.59
CA GLY A 967 -68.99 1.50 78.66
C GLY A 967 -69.13 1.90 77.19
N LEU A 968 -68.98 0.90 76.34
CA LEU A 968 -68.89 1.02 74.89
C LEU A 968 -70.28 1.29 74.29
N GLN A 969 -70.55 2.53 73.91
CA GLN A 969 -71.81 2.96 73.29
C GLN A 969 -71.68 2.84 71.77
N ARG A 970 -72.66 2.19 71.13
CA ARG A 970 -72.77 2.07 69.67
C ARG A 970 -74.10 2.68 69.23
N GLY A 971 -74.04 3.64 68.32
CA GLY A 971 -75.20 4.26 67.69
C GLY A 971 -75.06 4.22 66.18
N TRP A 972 -76.17 4.22 65.47
CA TRP A 972 -76.18 4.35 64.02
C TRP A 972 -77.34 5.21 63.55
N ALA A 973 -77.16 5.87 62.41
CA ALA A 973 -78.17 6.70 61.77
C ALA A 973 -78.00 6.69 60.26
N TRP A 974 -79.11 6.83 59.53
CA TRP A 974 -79.08 7.18 58.10
C TRP A 974 -79.34 8.68 57.96
N SER A 975 -78.51 9.39 57.20
CA SER A 975 -78.66 10.83 56.96
C SER A 975 -78.60 11.13 55.48
N ASN A 976 -79.54 11.94 54.99
CA ASN A 976 -79.50 12.51 53.66
C ASN A 976 -78.65 13.80 53.63
N ILE A 977 -78.08 14.15 52.47
CA ILE A 977 -77.22 15.34 52.25
C ILE A 977 -77.94 16.67 52.54
N GLU A 978 -79.22 16.80 52.23
CA GLU A 978 -79.96 18.06 52.41
C GLU A 978 -80.47 18.26 53.85
N GLY A 979 -80.28 17.27 54.75
CA GLY A 979 -80.76 17.34 56.13
C GLY A 979 -82.28 17.52 56.28
N ALA A 980 -83.04 17.31 55.21
CA ALA A 980 -84.41 17.81 55.11
C ALA A 980 -85.50 16.86 55.64
N GLU A 981 -85.22 15.58 55.94
CA GLU A 981 -86.21 14.70 56.56
C GLU A 981 -85.62 13.78 57.65
N PRO A 982 -86.07 13.92 58.92
CA PRO A 982 -85.61 13.10 60.02
C PRO A 982 -86.37 11.76 60.05
N TYR A 983 -85.98 10.80 59.22
CA TYR A 983 -86.34 9.39 59.45
C TYR A 983 -85.31 8.73 60.35
N HIS A 984 -85.51 8.87 61.67
CA HIS A 984 -84.73 8.16 62.68
C HIS A 984 -85.10 6.66 62.67
N TRP A 985 -84.28 5.83 62.03
CA TRP A 985 -84.25 4.40 62.37
C TRP A 985 -83.29 4.22 63.56
N SER A 986 -83.83 4.09 64.76
CA SER A 986 -83.08 3.68 65.95
C SER A 986 -83.50 2.27 66.34
N GLY A 987 -82.62 1.28 66.18
CA GLY A 987 -82.84 -0.09 66.63
C GLY A 987 -81.80 -0.52 67.65
N SER A 988 -82.22 -1.00 68.82
CA SER A 988 -81.36 -1.67 69.79
C SER A 988 -81.26 -3.16 69.47
N ALA A 989 -80.37 -3.57 68.57
CA ALA A 989 -80.01 -4.99 68.41
C ALA A 989 -78.62 -5.18 67.77
N VAL A 990 -77.98 -6.26 68.19
CA VAL A 990 -76.54 -6.62 68.10
C VAL A 990 -76.07 -7.03 66.69
N VAL A 991 -76.86 -6.80 65.64
CA VAL A 991 -76.48 -7.20 64.27
C VAL A 991 -76.76 -6.06 63.30
N PRO A 992 -75.75 -5.54 62.59
CA PRO A 992 -75.98 -4.60 61.48
C PRO A 992 -76.69 -5.32 60.33
N PRO A 993 -77.59 -4.66 59.56
CA PRO A 993 -78.16 -5.26 58.35
C PRO A 993 -77.10 -5.53 57.29
#